data_AF-A0A3M7LDE7-F1
#
_entry.id   AF-A0A3M7LDE7-F1
#
_cell.length_a   1.000
_cell.length_b   1.000
_cell.length_c   1.000
_cell.angle_alpha   90.00
_cell.angle_beta   90.00
_cell.angle_gamma   90.00
#
_symmetry.space_group_name_H-M   'P 1'
#
loop_
_entity.id
_entity.type
_entity.pdbx_description
1 polymer ?
#
loop_
_entity_poly.entity_id
_entity_poly.type
_entity_poly.pdbx_seq_one_letter_code
_entity_poly.pdbx_strand_id
1 'polypeptide(L)'
;MKKIQDILISTRTMAVLLLVYAFSMAYATFLENDYGTPTAKALIYEAKWFELIMFLLILNFIGNIGRYRLWKKEKWPVLVFHLAFIFIFIGGAITRYISFEGTMHIREGETSNEIVTDKNFFKIQIEEKGDVLNYQDIPYLMSPLHKDLNATYDFHGKQIKIVAKEYIQRKKDSLVVEPNGTEYLHLVSTGNTGRQNIYIKPGETKSINGTLVTFNRAIEGAVEFKNEGGKLFIKTPVDASYMTMATQATGNTVKNEYQPLALRSLYSINDLKLVVPEGLKKGRLMAFEGDRKKDQNVPDVLTIEIQGPKTKQLVDLSVEKGNPNAYKQITMDGLNMMVGFGPKIYNTPFALKLDDFVMETYPGSSSPSAYESHIKIIDEGKQTPFKIYMNHVLNHKGYRFFQSSFDPDRMGTVLSVNHDYWGTLISYIGYALLFGGMFFIFFWKGTHFWKLNKMLNDVNKKRSAVIILLFLSLGLQAQKIETHGTTDGSREHIHVEGENHNHATTSETPTSQKNQQNSLAAPLSKMRMISADEIIARNKISKEHADKFGYLLVQNYDGRIVPINTEALDVLRKLYKKDEFKGTDGKSLTANQWFLSINTDTPSWTMVPMIKIGTKGGDELKNKTKANEDGYTSLMNLFPSDSNGNLAYVLEQDYNIAFRKKPAEQTNYDKEVISVNERVQIFNEFFSGQFMRIVPVKNDPNHTWHSWLDQKFEPDMESQQVMGPYFAQVLTAQKSGNWSKADAELVKLSEYQQKWGKSVVPAKSKVDLEVFMNKMNINFKLLIFYSIIGGLLLILGFVELFKPNKILNKSIKVIIALGVIGYILHFLGLVARWYISGHAPWSNGYEAIIFISWVGITAGLLLYRNSNALIPAAGFMVAVIMMGFAHGGSALDPQITPLVPVLKSYWLIVHVAIITSSYGFFALSMIIAVISLVFYIISGKGMYKLHHDTTLKELAIVSEMSLTIGLFALTVGNFLGGIWANESWGRYWSWDPKETWAFISIMVYAFVLHMRLVPGLRSRWAFHVATMFAFCSMVMTYFGVNYYLSGLHSYAAGDPVPVPAWVYIGISTMLLLSIASYFKFKSLNKK
;
A
#
# COMPACT_ATOMS: atom_id res chain seq x y z
N MET A 1 48.18 13.08 15.24
CA MET A 1 47.59 11.79 14.80
C MET A 1 46.84 11.05 15.91
N LYS A 2 47.45 10.66 17.04
CA LYS A 2 46.75 9.94 18.16
C LYS A 2 45.45 10.60 18.64
N LYS A 3 45.44 11.91 18.90
CA LYS A 3 44.21 12.63 19.32
C LYS A 3 43.05 12.54 18.32
N ILE A 4 43.35 12.59 17.02
CA ILE A 4 42.33 12.49 15.96
C ILE A 4 41.81 11.05 15.88
N GLN A 5 42.72 10.08 15.95
CA GLN A 5 42.38 8.66 15.99
C GLN A 5 41.49 8.31 17.20
N ASP A 6 41.81 8.82 18.39
CA ASP A 6 41.03 8.56 19.61
C ASP A 6 39.61 9.15 19.53
N ILE A 7 39.45 10.28 18.86
CA ILE A 7 38.14 10.89 18.58
C ILE A 7 37.39 10.06 17.54
N LEU A 8 38.00 9.74 16.40
CA LEU A 8 37.37 8.98 15.32
C LEU A 8 36.93 7.58 15.75
N ILE A 9 37.68 6.92 16.64
CA ILE A 9 37.41 5.57 17.16
C ILE A 9 36.62 5.63 18.49
N SER A 10 36.10 6.79 18.89
CA SER A 10 35.31 6.91 20.12
C SER A 10 33.90 6.36 19.97
N THR A 11 33.34 5.83 21.06
CA THR A 11 31.91 5.46 21.11
C THR A 11 30.98 6.66 21.10
N ARG A 12 31.47 7.85 21.42
CA ARG A 12 30.73 9.12 21.28
C ARG A 12 30.56 9.47 19.80
N THR A 13 31.64 9.40 19.03
CA THR A 13 31.62 9.62 17.57
C THR A 13 30.74 8.58 16.88
N MET A 14 30.83 7.31 17.28
CA MET A 14 29.94 6.26 16.80
C MET A 14 28.46 6.60 17.03
N ALA A 15 28.10 7.01 18.23
CA ALA A 15 26.73 7.41 18.56
C ALA A 15 26.25 8.59 17.70
N VAL A 16 27.06 9.62 17.53
CA VAL A 16 26.72 10.79 16.68
C VAL A 16 26.57 10.38 15.23
N LEU A 17 27.51 9.61 14.67
CA LEU A 17 27.47 9.17 13.28
C LEU A 17 26.24 8.30 13.00
N LEU A 18 25.88 7.37 13.90
CA LEU A 18 24.66 6.57 13.76
C LEU A 18 23.40 7.45 13.76
N LEU A 19 23.30 8.41 14.68
CA LEU A 19 22.12 9.29 14.74
C LEU A 19 22.02 10.21 13.52
N VAL A 20 23.14 10.78 13.06
CA VAL A 20 23.18 11.63 11.86
C VAL A 20 22.82 10.81 10.61
N TYR A 21 23.33 9.58 10.50
CA TYR A 21 23.02 8.70 9.38
C TYR A 21 21.54 8.30 9.37
N ALA A 22 20.97 7.91 10.53
CA ALA A 22 19.55 7.60 10.67
C ALA A 22 18.65 8.80 10.37
N PHE A 23 19.00 9.99 10.87
CA PHE A 23 18.25 11.22 10.61
C PHE A 23 18.28 11.62 9.13
N SER A 24 19.45 11.49 8.49
CA SER A 24 19.62 11.79 7.06
C SER A 24 18.71 10.90 6.20
N MET A 25 18.66 9.60 6.50
CA MET A 25 17.76 8.66 5.83
C MET A 25 16.29 8.96 6.11
N ALA A 26 15.93 9.29 7.37
CA ALA A 26 14.56 9.66 7.71
C ALA A 26 14.11 10.87 6.90
N TYR A 27 14.94 11.92 6.84
CA TYR A 27 14.66 13.13 6.05
C TYR A 27 14.57 12.83 4.54
N ALA A 28 15.39 11.91 4.01
CA ALA A 28 15.33 11.47 2.62
C ALA A 28 13.96 10.89 2.26
N THR A 29 13.34 10.11 3.15
CA THR A 29 12.00 9.54 2.89
C THR A 29 10.90 10.61 2.79
N PHE A 30 10.99 11.69 3.57
CA PHE A 30 10.07 12.83 3.44
C PHE A 30 10.34 13.63 2.17
N LEU A 31 11.62 13.83 1.84
CA LEU A 31 12.02 14.50 0.60
C LEU A 31 11.52 13.73 -0.64
N GLU A 32 11.55 12.40 -0.60
CA GLU A 32 10.97 11.54 -1.63
C GLU A 32 9.45 11.67 -1.70
N ASN A 33 8.78 11.69 -0.55
CA ASN A 33 7.35 11.91 -0.49
C ASN A 33 6.94 13.29 -1.02
N ASP A 34 7.74 14.33 -0.81
CA ASP A 34 7.35 15.71 -1.12
C ASP A 34 7.81 16.15 -2.52
N TYR A 35 8.96 15.66 -3.00
CA TYR A 35 9.57 16.05 -4.28
C TYR A 35 9.96 14.88 -5.22
N GLY A 36 9.67 13.63 -4.84
CA GLY A 36 9.86 12.44 -5.66
C GLY A 36 11.21 11.73 -5.44
N THR A 37 11.26 10.45 -5.82
CA THR A 37 12.44 9.57 -5.66
C THR A 37 13.73 10.16 -6.25
N PRO A 38 13.73 10.81 -7.44
CA PRO A 38 14.94 11.44 -7.95
C PRO A 38 15.50 12.50 -6.98
N THR A 39 14.64 13.32 -6.37
CA THR A 39 15.09 14.37 -5.45
C THR A 39 15.82 13.79 -4.23
N ALA A 40 15.28 12.73 -3.63
CA ALA A 40 15.90 12.07 -2.48
C ALA A 40 17.23 11.38 -2.81
N LYS A 41 17.31 10.74 -3.99
CA LYS A 41 18.57 10.17 -4.48
C LYS A 41 19.62 11.25 -4.69
N ALA A 42 19.29 12.32 -5.41
CA ALA A 42 20.20 13.43 -5.70
C ALA A 42 20.78 14.08 -4.44
N LEU A 43 19.93 14.44 -3.49
CA LEU A 43 20.34 15.25 -2.34
C LEU A 43 20.95 14.43 -1.19
N ILE A 44 20.57 13.14 -1.07
CA ILE A 44 20.95 12.31 0.08
C ILE A 44 21.54 10.97 -0.35
N TYR A 45 20.74 10.03 -0.88
CA TYR A 45 21.22 8.65 -1.06
C TYR A 45 22.43 8.53 -2.01
N GLU A 46 22.49 9.37 -3.03
CA GLU A 46 23.58 9.47 -3.99
C GLU A 46 24.53 10.66 -3.73
N ALA A 47 24.37 11.39 -2.63
CA ALA A 47 25.23 12.52 -2.34
C ALA A 47 26.57 12.12 -1.68
N LYS A 48 27.67 12.77 -2.09
CA LYS A 48 29.03 12.49 -1.57
C LYS A 48 29.16 12.68 -0.06
N TRP A 49 28.42 13.63 0.53
CA TRP A 49 28.46 13.86 1.98
C TRP A 49 27.83 12.70 2.76
N PHE A 50 26.81 12.05 2.19
CA PHE A 50 26.16 10.90 2.80
C PHE A 50 27.06 9.67 2.74
N GLU A 51 27.78 9.49 1.63
CA GLU A 51 28.84 8.47 1.51
C GLU A 51 29.97 8.70 2.51
N LEU A 52 30.38 9.96 2.74
CA LEU A 52 31.39 10.29 3.73
C LEU A 52 30.98 9.82 5.13
N ILE A 53 29.70 9.95 5.50
CA ILE A 53 29.19 9.44 6.78
C ILE A 53 29.33 7.92 6.86
N MET A 54 28.96 7.19 5.79
CA MET A 54 29.14 5.72 5.74
C MET A 54 30.61 5.33 5.88
N PHE A 55 31.51 6.02 5.16
CA PHE A 55 32.94 5.77 5.24
C PHE A 55 33.49 6.01 6.66
N LEU A 56 33.07 7.09 7.32
CA LEU A 56 33.44 7.38 8.71
C LEU A 56 32.91 6.32 9.68
N LEU A 57 31.70 5.79 9.46
CA LEU A 57 31.14 4.67 10.24
C LEU A 57 31.98 3.40 10.09
N ILE A 58 32.36 3.04 8.86
CA ILE A 58 33.22 1.88 8.58
C ILE A 58 34.58 2.03 9.29
N LEU A 59 35.21 3.19 9.17
CA LEU A 59 36.49 3.48 9.84
C LEU A 59 36.34 3.37 11.37
N ASN A 60 35.25 3.89 11.93
CA ASN A 60 34.93 3.76 13.36
C ASN A 60 34.77 2.29 13.77
N PHE A 61 34.06 1.47 12.99
CA PHE A 61 33.89 0.04 13.26
C PHE A 61 35.22 -0.71 13.24
N ILE A 62 36.05 -0.50 12.22
CA ILE A 62 37.38 -1.11 12.11
C ILE A 62 38.25 -0.72 13.32
N GLY A 63 38.25 0.55 13.71
CA GLY A 63 38.96 1.02 14.90
C GLY A 63 38.47 0.37 16.20
N ASN A 64 37.15 0.17 16.32
CA ASN A 64 36.54 -0.43 17.50
C ASN A 64 36.83 -1.94 17.64
N ILE A 65 37.03 -2.66 16.53
CA ILE A 65 37.55 -4.04 16.55
C ILE A 65 38.87 -4.09 17.32
N GLY A 66 39.78 -3.16 16.99
CA GLY A 66 41.01 -2.82 17.70
C GLY A 66 40.82 -2.59 19.20
N ARG A 67 40.09 -1.53 19.50
CA ARG A 67 39.90 -1.00 20.86
C ARG A 67 39.31 -2.01 21.83
N TYR A 68 38.33 -2.80 21.38
CA TYR A 68 37.61 -3.76 22.23
C TYR A 68 38.16 -5.18 22.16
N ARG A 69 39.27 -5.40 21.41
CA ARG A 69 39.94 -6.69 21.23
C ARG A 69 38.95 -7.77 20.80
N LEU A 70 38.17 -7.50 19.76
CA LEU A 70 37.10 -8.40 19.30
C LEU A 70 37.62 -9.73 18.71
N TRP A 71 38.93 -9.82 18.42
CA TRP A 71 39.62 -11.06 18.00
C TRP A 71 39.67 -12.17 19.07
N LYS A 72 39.38 -11.85 20.34
CA LYS A 72 39.30 -12.87 21.39
C LYS A 72 38.20 -13.89 21.09
N LYS A 73 38.48 -15.19 21.33
CA LYS A 73 37.55 -16.30 21.07
C LYS A 73 36.17 -16.11 21.72
N GLU A 74 36.08 -15.47 22.89
CA GLU A 74 34.79 -15.22 23.54
C GLU A 74 33.90 -14.19 22.80
N LYS A 75 34.48 -13.44 21.85
CA LYS A 75 33.83 -12.33 21.12
C LYS A 75 33.72 -12.58 19.62
N TRP A 76 34.11 -13.76 19.13
CA TRP A 76 34.01 -14.10 17.70
C TRP A 76 32.62 -13.85 17.10
N PRO A 77 31.49 -14.20 17.74
CA PRO A 77 30.18 -13.88 17.19
C PRO A 77 29.96 -12.37 16.97
N VAL A 78 30.45 -11.56 17.92
CA VAL A 78 30.39 -10.09 17.82
C VAL A 78 31.32 -9.57 16.74
N LEU A 79 32.51 -10.14 16.58
CA LEU A 79 33.45 -9.78 15.51
C LEU A 79 32.84 -10.07 14.13
N VAL A 80 32.34 -11.28 13.93
CA VAL A 80 31.71 -11.71 12.67
C VAL A 80 30.53 -10.80 12.32
N PHE A 81 29.70 -10.46 13.31
CA PHE A 81 28.60 -9.50 13.14
C PHE A 81 29.07 -8.12 12.66
N HIS A 82 30.17 -7.57 13.21
CA HIS A 82 30.66 -6.25 12.78
C HIS A 82 31.36 -6.31 11.42
N LEU A 83 32.07 -7.41 11.12
CA LEU A 83 32.69 -7.61 9.80
C LEU A 83 31.63 -7.68 8.69
N ALA A 84 30.46 -8.26 8.98
CA ALA A 84 29.37 -8.35 8.03
C ALA A 84 28.98 -7.00 7.41
N PHE A 85 28.90 -5.92 8.22
CA PHE A 85 28.58 -4.58 7.71
C PHE A 85 29.63 -4.09 6.70
N ILE A 86 30.91 -4.41 6.90
CA ILE A 86 31.97 -4.02 5.96
C ILE A 86 31.72 -4.67 4.59
N PHE A 87 31.40 -5.96 4.56
CA PHE A 87 31.03 -6.66 3.32
C PHE A 87 29.78 -6.05 2.68
N ILE A 88 28.74 -5.76 3.46
CA ILE A 88 27.50 -5.14 2.94
C ILE A 88 27.78 -3.76 2.31
N PHE A 89 28.61 -2.92 2.95
CA PHE A 89 28.96 -1.61 2.39
C PHE A 89 29.82 -1.73 1.12
N ILE A 90 30.76 -2.68 1.08
CA ILE A 90 31.56 -2.94 -0.13
C ILE A 90 30.66 -3.44 -1.28
N GLY A 91 29.75 -4.37 -0.99
CA GLY A 91 28.77 -4.86 -1.96
C GLY A 91 27.90 -3.73 -2.52
N GLY A 92 27.36 -2.88 -1.65
CA GLY A 92 26.59 -1.70 -2.06
C GLY A 92 27.40 -0.67 -2.88
N ALA A 93 28.69 -0.50 -2.58
CA ALA A 93 29.56 0.36 -3.39
C ALA A 93 29.76 -0.21 -4.81
N ILE A 94 29.93 -1.53 -4.94
CA ILE A 94 30.01 -2.21 -6.24
C ILE A 94 28.70 -2.05 -7.02
N THR A 95 27.55 -2.33 -6.39
CA THR A 95 26.23 -2.12 -6.99
C THR A 95 26.04 -0.70 -7.51
N ARG A 96 26.53 0.30 -6.77
CA ARG A 96 26.38 1.71 -7.14
C ARG A 96 27.24 2.14 -8.32
N TYR A 97 28.51 1.74 -8.33
CA TYR A 97 29.52 2.27 -9.24
C TYR A 97 29.80 1.41 -10.47
N ILE A 98 29.50 0.11 -10.40
CA ILE A 98 29.81 -0.86 -11.45
C ILE A 98 28.53 -1.38 -12.12
N SER A 99 27.46 -1.56 -11.35
CA SER A 99 26.23 -2.21 -11.83
C SER A 99 25.24 -1.22 -12.45
N PHE A 100 24.28 -1.74 -13.22
CA PHE A 100 23.21 -0.95 -13.83
C PHE A 100 21.87 -1.67 -13.82
N GLU A 101 20.79 -0.88 -13.88
CA GLU A 101 19.40 -1.31 -13.93
C GLU A 101 18.71 -0.68 -15.15
N GLY A 102 17.72 -1.39 -15.69
CA GLY A 102 16.90 -0.91 -16.81
C GLY A 102 15.70 -1.81 -17.07
N THR A 103 15.06 -1.62 -18.22
CA THR A 103 13.92 -2.41 -18.69
C THR A 103 14.11 -2.88 -20.13
N MET A 104 13.52 -4.02 -20.46
CA MET A 104 13.45 -4.60 -21.78
C MET A 104 11.97 -4.85 -22.10
N HIS A 105 11.45 -4.15 -23.11
CA HIS A 105 10.08 -4.33 -23.61
C HIS A 105 10.11 -5.25 -24.83
N ILE A 106 9.21 -6.23 -24.86
CA ILE A 106 9.12 -7.21 -25.95
C ILE A 106 7.63 -7.45 -26.26
N ARG A 107 7.24 -7.31 -27.53
CA ARG A 107 5.90 -7.69 -28.00
C ARG A 107 5.85 -9.16 -28.39
N GLU A 108 4.67 -9.75 -28.36
CA GLU A 108 4.49 -11.15 -28.77
C GLU A 108 4.99 -11.37 -30.21
N GLY A 109 5.78 -12.43 -30.40
CA GLY A 109 6.44 -12.75 -31.66
C GLY A 109 7.75 -12.00 -31.92
N GLU A 110 8.02 -10.90 -31.21
CA GLU A 110 9.23 -10.09 -31.38
C GLU A 110 10.43 -10.63 -30.61
N THR A 111 11.62 -10.24 -31.06
CA THR A 111 12.90 -10.55 -30.43
C THR A 111 13.61 -9.26 -30.07
N SER A 112 14.10 -9.15 -28.84
CA SER A 112 14.85 -7.98 -28.37
C SER A 112 16.13 -8.38 -27.65
N ASN A 113 17.17 -7.58 -27.82
CA ASN A 113 18.40 -7.59 -27.02
C ASN A 113 18.69 -6.20 -26.42
N GLU A 114 17.73 -5.28 -26.48
CA GLU A 114 17.89 -3.89 -26.05
C GLU A 114 17.37 -3.68 -24.62
N ILE A 115 18.20 -3.09 -23.77
CA ILE A 115 17.87 -2.68 -22.40
C ILE A 115 17.89 -1.16 -22.35
N VAL A 116 16.75 -0.56 -22.00
CA VAL A 116 16.62 0.88 -21.73
C VAL A 116 16.93 1.15 -20.26
N THR A 117 17.93 1.97 -19.97
CA THR A 117 18.36 2.23 -18.58
C THR A 117 17.32 2.99 -17.77
N ASP A 118 17.28 2.76 -16.45
CA ASP A 118 16.46 3.57 -15.55
C ASP A 118 17.06 4.97 -15.30
N LYS A 119 18.39 5.12 -15.45
CA LYS A 119 19.09 6.40 -15.30
C LYS A 119 18.94 7.24 -16.58
N ASN A 120 18.73 8.53 -16.39
CA ASN A 120 18.75 9.51 -17.47
C ASN A 120 20.16 10.05 -17.70
N PHE A 121 20.47 10.30 -18.96
CA PHE A 121 21.73 10.85 -19.43
C PHE A 121 21.47 12.11 -20.23
N PHE A 122 22.32 13.10 -20.02
CA PHE A 122 22.37 14.26 -20.91
C PHE A 122 23.17 13.90 -22.16
N LYS A 123 22.55 14.09 -23.33
CA LYS A 123 23.08 13.69 -24.63
C LYS A 123 23.18 14.91 -25.53
N ILE A 124 24.34 15.10 -26.16
CA ILE A 124 24.55 16.15 -27.14
C ILE A 124 25.37 15.64 -28.32
N GLN A 125 24.87 15.94 -29.51
CA GLN A 125 25.55 15.77 -30.79
C GLN A 125 25.60 17.13 -31.47
N ILE A 126 26.75 17.49 -32.02
CA ILE A 126 26.98 18.78 -32.68
C ILE A 126 27.47 18.48 -34.10
N GLU A 127 26.84 19.13 -35.07
CA GLU A 127 27.11 18.99 -36.49
C GLU A 127 27.37 20.35 -37.15
N GLU A 128 28.37 20.41 -38.02
CA GLU A 128 28.60 21.54 -38.93
C GLU A 128 29.06 21.03 -40.30
N LYS A 129 28.31 21.36 -41.36
CA LYS A 129 28.66 21.03 -42.76
C LYS A 129 29.01 19.54 -42.99
N GLY A 130 28.31 18.63 -42.31
CA GLY A 130 28.49 17.18 -42.44
C GLY A 130 29.55 16.57 -41.51
N ASP A 131 30.28 17.39 -40.73
CA ASP A 131 31.15 16.88 -39.66
C ASP A 131 30.34 16.80 -38.35
N VAL A 132 30.38 15.63 -37.70
CA VAL A 132 29.52 15.28 -36.56
C VAL A 132 30.39 14.82 -35.40
N LEU A 133 30.20 15.43 -34.22
CA LEU A 133 30.86 15.00 -32.98
C LEU A 133 29.83 14.62 -31.92
N ASN A 134 29.89 13.35 -31.49
CA ASN A 134 29.09 12.80 -30.40
C ASN A 134 29.89 12.87 -29.10
N TYR A 135 29.36 13.58 -28.10
CA TYR A 135 30.02 13.70 -26.81
C TYR A 135 29.61 12.58 -25.86
N GLN A 136 30.41 12.33 -24.82
CA GLN A 136 30.08 11.32 -23.81
C GLN A 136 28.80 11.67 -23.06
N ASP A 137 27.90 10.68 -22.98
CA ASP A 137 26.69 10.73 -22.17
C ASP A 137 27.05 10.94 -20.69
N ILE A 138 26.58 12.04 -20.10
CA ILE A 138 26.81 12.32 -18.68
C ILE A 138 25.60 11.82 -17.90
N PRO A 139 25.74 10.83 -16.99
CA PRO A 139 24.65 10.45 -16.10
C PRO A 139 24.36 11.63 -15.18
N TYR A 140 23.11 12.07 -15.16
CA TYR A 140 22.72 13.18 -14.32
C TYR A 140 21.31 12.97 -13.79
N LEU A 141 21.14 13.17 -12.48
CA LEU A 141 19.89 12.90 -11.81
C LEU A 141 19.21 14.24 -11.50
N MET A 142 18.36 14.66 -12.44
CA MET A 142 17.69 15.97 -12.37
C MET A 142 16.50 15.91 -11.40
N SER A 143 16.33 16.97 -10.61
CA SER A 143 15.16 17.15 -9.77
C SER A 143 14.82 18.63 -9.56
N PRO A 144 13.61 18.98 -9.09
CA PRO A 144 13.24 20.38 -8.84
C PRO A 144 14.23 21.12 -7.92
N LEU A 145 14.86 20.40 -6.99
CA LEU A 145 15.84 20.93 -6.03
C LEU A 145 17.31 20.63 -6.39
N HIS A 146 17.57 19.86 -7.45
CA HIS A 146 18.92 19.55 -7.94
C HIS A 146 18.99 19.69 -9.47
N LYS A 147 19.45 20.87 -9.89
CA LYS A 147 19.51 21.32 -11.30
C LYS A 147 20.79 22.09 -11.63
N ASP A 148 21.90 21.69 -11.03
CA ASP A 148 23.21 22.33 -11.17
C ASP A 148 24.03 21.85 -12.38
N LEU A 149 23.39 21.20 -13.36
CA LEU A 149 24.05 20.79 -14.61
C LEU A 149 24.67 22.01 -15.30
N ASN A 150 26.00 21.98 -15.38
CA ASN A 150 26.83 22.99 -16.02
C ASN A 150 27.96 22.29 -16.76
N ALA A 151 27.79 22.12 -18.07
CA ALA A 151 28.72 21.41 -18.94
C ALA A 151 29.24 22.33 -20.05
N THR A 152 30.52 22.19 -20.40
CA THR A 152 31.14 22.93 -21.51
C THR A 152 31.68 21.92 -22.51
N TYR A 153 31.30 22.10 -23.78
CA TYR A 153 31.67 21.26 -24.91
C TYR A 153 32.48 22.10 -25.90
N ASP A 154 33.50 21.51 -26.51
CA ASP A 154 34.35 22.19 -27.49
C ASP A 154 34.25 21.50 -28.84
N PHE A 155 33.69 22.20 -29.83
CA PHE A 155 33.57 21.73 -31.20
C PHE A 155 34.54 22.54 -32.09
N HIS A 156 35.70 21.96 -32.40
CA HIS A 156 36.75 22.58 -33.24
C HIS A 156 37.14 24.01 -32.80
N GLY A 157 37.26 24.26 -31.49
CA GLY A 157 37.60 25.56 -30.91
C GLY A 157 36.40 26.47 -30.66
N LYS A 158 35.17 26.06 -31.00
CA LYS A 158 33.92 26.74 -30.65
C LYS A 158 33.39 26.16 -29.34
N GLN A 159 33.47 26.95 -28.26
CA GLN A 159 32.93 26.56 -26.95
C GLN A 159 31.41 26.73 -26.90
N ILE A 160 30.73 25.68 -26.45
CA ILE A 160 29.29 25.62 -26.22
C ILE A 160 29.07 25.25 -24.77
N LYS A 161 28.42 26.14 -24.02
CA LYS A 161 28.13 25.93 -22.61
C LYS A 161 26.65 25.67 -22.40
N ILE A 162 26.33 24.67 -21.59
CA ILE A 162 24.96 24.25 -21.30
C ILE A 162 24.71 24.37 -19.81
N VAL A 163 23.65 25.09 -19.45
CA VAL A 163 23.25 25.34 -18.07
C VAL A 163 21.78 24.97 -17.90
N ALA A 164 21.46 24.06 -16.98
CA ALA A 164 20.08 23.79 -16.62
C ALA A 164 19.47 24.99 -15.85
N LYS A 165 18.26 25.40 -16.22
CA LYS A 165 17.55 26.54 -15.59
C LYS A 165 16.36 26.07 -14.76
N GLU A 166 15.54 25.20 -15.32
CA GLU A 166 14.30 24.75 -14.70
C GLU A 166 14.00 23.29 -15.02
N TYR A 167 13.47 22.56 -14.04
CA TYR A 167 12.99 21.20 -14.19
C TYR A 167 11.62 21.10 -13.56
N ILE A 168 10.59 20.90 -14.38
CA ILE A 168 9.20 20.80 -13.93
C ILE A 168 8.76 19.37 -14.16
N GLN A 169 8.46 18.65 -13.08
CA GLN A 169 7.93 17.30 -13.17
C GLN A 169 6.47 17.33 -13.64
N ARG A 170 6.09 16.38 -14.50
CA ARG A 170 4.73 16.22 -15.03
C ARG A 170 4.16 17.58 -15.46
N LYS A 171 4.90 18.31 -16.29
CA LYS A 171 4.64 19.72 -16.55
C LYS A 171 3.22 19.87 -17.10
N LYS A 172 2.40 20.64 -16.38
CA LYS A 172 1.09 21.08 -16.84
C LYS A 172 1.07 22.58 -16.94
N ASP A 173 0.44 23.06 -18.00
CA ASP A 173 0.14 24.47 -18.11
C ASP A 173 -1.21 24.73 -17.44
N SER A 174 -1.30 25.82 -16.68
CA SER A 174 -2.56 26.38 -16.18
C SER A 174 -2.61 27.86 -16.52
N LEU A 175 -3.79 28.33 -16.86
CA LEU A 175 -4.03 29.74 -17.09
C LEU A 175 -4.43 30.41 -15.78
N VAL A 176 -3.58 31.29 -15.27
CA VAL A 176 -3.93 32.19 -14.17
C VAL A 176 -4.64 33.40 -14.79
N VAL A 177 -5.91 33.60 -14.40
CA VAL A 177 -6.74 34.69 -14.93
C VAL A 177 -6.19 36.02 -14.44
N GLU A 178 -5.82 36.88 -15.39
CA GLU A 178 -5.32 38.23 -15.14
C GLU A 178 -6.08 39.21 -16.05
N PRO A 179 -6.66 40.30 -15.53
CA PRO A 179 -7.46 41.24 -16.34
C PRO A 179 -6.71 41.83 -17.55
N ASN A 180 -5.39 42.01 -17.41
CA ASN A 180 -4.49 42.55 -18.44
C ASN A 180 -3.67 41.46 -19.16
N GLY A 181 -4.04 40.18 -18.99
CA GLY A 181 -3.33 39.05 -19.57
C GLY A 181 -3.59 38.83 -21.06
N THR A 182 -2.82 37.92 -21.67
CA THR A 182 -3.04 37.48 -23.05
C THR A 182 -4.29 36.61 -23.12
N GLU A 183 -5.06 36.71 -24.21
CA GLU A 183 -6.24 35.89 -24.42
C GLU A 183 -5.86 34.47 -24.87
N TYR A 184 -6.45 33.46 -24.24
CA TYR A 184 -6.23 32.05 -24.57
C TYR A 184 -7.55 31.33 -24.81
N LEU A 185 -7.53 30.42 -25.79
CA LEU A 185 -8.54 29.40 -25.98
C LEU A 185 -8.12 28.14 -25.21
N HIS A 186 -8.96 27.72 -24.25
CA HIS A 186 -8.75 26.51 -23.46
C HIS A 186 -9.43 25.31 -24.13
N LEU A 187 -8.62 24.33 -24.49
CA LEU A 187 -9.03 23.07 -25.10
C LEU A 187 -8.67 21.93 -24.15
N VAL A 188 -9.53 20.93 -24.08
CA VAL A 188 -9.27 19.69 -23.35
C VAL A 188 -9.32 18.56 -24.36
N SER A 189 -8.24 17.81 -24.47
CA SER A 189 -8.19 16.62 -25.33
C SER A 189 -7.85 15.39 -24.52
N THR A 190 -8.36 14.24 -24.97
CA THR A 190 -7.99 12.92 -24.44
C THR A 190 -7.15 12.21 -25.48
N GLY A 191 -5.88 11.97 -25.17
CA GLY A 191 -4.95 11.16 -26.00
C GLY A 191 -4.40 9.96 -25.23
N ASN A 192 -3.38 9.30 -25.77
CA ASN A 192 -2.75 8.11 -25.15
C ASN A 192 -2.16 8.40 -23.76
N THR A 193 -1.77 9.64 -23.47
CA THR A 193 -1.26 10.08 -22.16
C THR A 193 -2.35 10.55 -21.19
N GLY A 194 -3.64 10.41 -21.55
CA GLY A 194 -4.79 10.85 -20.74
C GLY A 194 -5.34 12.23 -21.11
N ARG A 195 -6.08 12.84 -20.19
CA ARG A 195 -6.71 14.16 -20.35
C ARG A 195 -5.65 15.27 -20.25
N GLN A 196 -5.49 16.06 -21.30
CA GLN A 196 -4.58 17.21 -21.34
C GLN A 196 -5.37 18.53 -21.45
N ASN A 197 -4.97 19.54 -20.67
CA ASN A 197 -5.42 20.92 -20.85
C ASN A 197 -4.45 21.62 -21.79
N ILE A 198 -4.97 22.24 -22.83
CA ILE A 198 -4.18 22.85 -23.91
C ILE A 198 -4.67 24.29 -24.06
N TYR A 199 -3.75 25.23 -24.03
CA TYR A 199 -4.04 26.66 -24.19
C TYR A 199 -3.39 27.16 -25.47
N ILE A 200 -4.16 27.83 -26.34
CA ILE A 200 -3.69 28.39 -27.62
C ILE A 200 -3.98 29.90 -27.63
N LYS A 201 -2.97 30.73 -27.89
CA LYS A 201 -3.15 32.19 -28.09
C LYS A 201 -3.52 32.51 -29.54
N PRO A 202 -4.12 33.68 -29.84
CA PRO A 202 -4.38 34.12 -31.20
C PRO A 202 -3.13 34.05 -32.08
N GLY A 203 -3.21 33.42 -33.25
CA GLY A 203 -2.10 33.24 -34.19
C GLY A 203 -1.21 32.02 -33.95
N GLU A 204 -1.40 31.31 -32.83
CA GLU A 204 -0.63 30.11 -32.48
C GLU A 204 -1.23 28.84 -33.10
N THR A 205 -0.36 27.85 -33.34
CA THR A 205 -0.69 26.53 -33.86
C THR A 205 -0.09 25.49 -32.93
N LYS A 206 -0.88 24.50 -32.53
CA LYS A 206 -0.42 23.34 -31.75
C LYS A 206 -0.79 22.06 -32.46
N SER A 207 0.09 21.06 -32.41
CA SER A 207 -0.24 19.69 -32.85
C SER A 207 -0.80 18.92 -31.66
N ILE A 208 -2.00 18.37 -31.80
CA ILE A 208 -2.71 17.60 -30.77
C ILE A 208 -3.04 16.23 -31.36
N ASN A 209 -2.43 15.17 -30.83
CA ASN A 209 -2.55 13.80 -31.36
C ASN A 209 -2.31 13.71 -32.89
N GLY A 210 -1.30 14.43 -33.40
CA GLY A 210 -0.99 14.45 -34.83
C GLY A 210 -1.89 15.36 -35.69
N THR A 211 -2.93 15.96 -35.12
CA THR A 211 -3.82 16.91 -35.81
C THR A 211 -3.44 18.35 -35.45
N LEU A 212 -3.24 19.21 -36.44
CA LEU A 212 -2.97 20.63 -36.20
C LEU A 212 -4.25 21.33 -35.73
N VAL A 213 -4.13 22.10 -34.65
CA VAL A 213 -5.20 22.92 -34.09
C VAL A 213 -4.73 24.36 -33.97
N THR A 214 -5.55 25.28 -34.46
CA THR A 214 -5.21 26.70 -34.61
C THR A 214 -6.26 27.60 -34.00
N PHE A 215 -5.85 28.78 -33.54
CA PHE A 215 -6.77 29.81 -33.07
C PHE A 215 -6.50 31.14 -33.79
N ASN A 216 -7.51 31.71 -34.44
CA ASN A 216 -7.43 32.92 -35.28
C ASN A 216 -6.34 32.86 -36.36
N ARG A 217 -6.05 31.67 -36.89
CA ARG A 217 -5.08 31.45 -37.98
C ARG A 217 -5.58 30.34 -38.88
N ALA A 218 -5.79 30.65 -40.16
CA ALA A 218 -6.19 29.65 -41.14
C ALA A 218 -4.99 28.78 -41.53
N ILE A 219 -5.13 27.45 -41.42
CA ILE A 219 -4.17 26.46 -41.91
C ILE A 219 -4.97 25.34 -42.56
N GLU A 220 -4.67 25.05 -43.82
CA GLU A 220 -5.32 23.98 -44.55
C GLU A 220 -5.08 22.61 -43.89
N GLY A 221 -6.14 21.83 -43.70
CA GLY A 221 -6.07 20.53 -43.02
C GLY A 221 -6.05 20.59 -41.48
N ALA A 222 -6.10 21.77 -40.86
CA ALA A 222 -6.16 21.93 -39.41
C ALA A 222 -7.59 22.05 -38.88
N VAL A 223 -7.79 21.80 -37.58
CA VAL A 223 -8.99 22.24 -36.86
C VAL A 223 -8.80 23.71 -36.50
N GLU A 224 -9.68 24.56 -37.01
CA GLU A 224 -9.57 26.02 -36.88
C GLU A 224 -10.62 26.54 -35.91
N PHE A 225 -10.17 27.31 -34.92
CA PHE A 225 -11.05 28.10 -34.06
C PHE A 225 -10.95 29.58 -34.43
N LYS A 226 -12.09 30.25 -34.52
CA LYS A 226 -12.17 31.68 -34.82
C LYS A 226 -13.05 32.40 -33.82
N ASN A 227 -12.65 33.60 -33.41
CA ASN A 227 -13.49 34.51 -32.64
C ASN A 227 -13.94 35.67 -33.52
N GLU A 228 -15.26 35.80 -33.75
CA GLU A 228 -15.87 36.94 -34.43
C GLU A 228 -16.94 37.57 -33.54
N GLY A 229 -16.75 38.83 -33.14
CA GLY A 229 -17.74 39.57 -32.33
C GLY A 229 -18.06 38.95 -30.96
N GLY A 230 -17.13 38.20 -30.37
CA GLY A 230 -17.33 37.52 -29.08
C GLY A 230 -18.01 36.14 -29.18
N LYS A 231 -18.29 35.67 -30.40
CA LYS A 231 -18.78 34.31 -30.66
C LYS A 231 -17.64 33.45 -31.20
N LEU A 232 -17.50 32.25 -30.63
CA LEU A 232 -16.52 31.26 -31.05
C LEU A 232 -17.11 30.37 -32.16
N PHE A 233 -16.31 30.13 -33.18
CA PHE A 233 -16.62 29.23 -34.29
C PHE A 233 -15.55 28.16 -34.40
N ILE A 234 -15.95 26.99 -34.89
CA ILE A 234 -15.07 25.86 -35.21
C ILE A 234 -15.23 25.48 -36.67
N LYS A 235 -14.12 25.15 -37.33
CA LYS A 235 -14.06 24.54 -38.65
C LYS A 235 -13.20 23.28 -38.57
N THR A 236 -13.71 22.17 -39.09
CA THR A 236 -13.05 20.86 -39.05
C THR A 236 -12.60 20.44 -40.45
N PRO A 237 -11.46 19.74 -40.61
CA PRO A 237 -10.97 19.29 -41.91
C PRO A 237 -11.74 18.08 -42.48
N VAL A 238 -12.63 17.49 -41.68
CA VAL A 238 -13.50 16.36 -41.99
C VAL A 238 -14.88 16.60 -41.36
N ASP A 239 -15.90 15.86 -41.80
CA ASP A 239 -17.17 15.81 -41.09
C ASP A 239 -16.94 15.20 -39.71
N ALA A 240 -17.46 15.84 -38.67
CA ALA A 240 -17.24 15.42 -37.29
C ALA A 240 -18.51 15.56 -36.46
N SER A 241 -18.66 14.76 -35.41
CA SER A 241 -19.80 14.81 -34.51
C SER A 241 -19.42 15.44 -33.17
N TYR A 242 -20.42 15.97 -32.46
CA TYR A 242 -20.24 16.42 -31.09
C TYR A 242 -21.38 15.99 -30.18
N MET A 243 -21.08 15.83 -28.90
CA MET A 243 -22.06 15.54 -27.85
C MET A 243 -21.93 16.52 -26.70
N THR A 244 -23.02 17.22 -26.36
CA THR A 244 -23.05 18.16 -25.23
C THR A 244 -23.07 17.38 -23.93
N MET A 245 -22.07 17.56 -23.07
CA MET A 245 -21.86 16.68 -21.91
C MET A 245 -22.99 16.72 -20.87
N ALA A 246 -23.65 17.87 -20.69
CA ALA A 246 -24.69 18.04 -19.68
C ALA A 246 -26.05 17.45 -20.08
N THR A 247 -26.38 17.50 -21.37
CA THR A 247 -27.69 17.09 -21.89
C THR A 247 -27.65 15.81 -22.73
N GLN A 248 -26.44 15.31 -23.03
CA GLN A 248 -26.18 14.24 -24.00
C GLN A 248 -26.73 14.52 -25.41
N ALA A 249 -27.11 15.76 -25.71
CA ALA A 249 -27.59 16.15 -27.04
C ALA A 249 -26.44 16.08 -28.05
N THR A 250 -26.66 15.37 -29.15
CA THR A 250 -25.69 15.19 -30.23
C THR A 250 -25.94 16.17 -31.38
N GLY A 251 -24.89 16.49 -32.13
CA GLY A 251 -24.93 17.30 -33.35
C GLY A 251 -23.73 16.99 -34.25
N ASN A 252 -23.73 17.56 -35.46
CA ASN A 252 -22.69 17.33 -36.46
C ASN A 252 -22.07 18.65 -36.93
N THR A 253 -20.83 18.56 -37.39
CA THR A 253 -20.07 19.61 -38.08
C THR A 253 -19.76 19.19 -39.50
N VAL A 254 -19.82 20.14 -40.43
CA VAL A 254 -19.58 19.93 -41.86
C VAL A 254 -18.15 20.29 -42.19
N LYS A 255 -17.50 19.44 -42.98
CA LYS A 255 -16.12 19.61 -43.44
C LYS A 255 -15.89 21.00 -44.05
N ASN A 256 -14.82 21.65 -43.62
CA ASN A 256 -14.29 22.92 -44.12
C ASN A 256 -15.22 24.15 -44.00
N GLU A 257 -16.33 24.05 -43.25
CA GLU A 257 -17.22 25.17 -42.98
C GLU A 257 -17.11 25.65 -41.53
N TYR A 258 -17.19 26.97 -41.32
CA TYR A 258 -17.22 27.54 -39.98
C TYR A 258 -18.62 27.43 -39.37
N GLN A 259 -18.70 26.84 -38.18
CA GLN A 259 -19.95 26.64 -37.45
C GLN A 259 -19.86 27.15 -36.02
N PRO A 260 -20.97 27.61 -35.40
CA PRO A 260 -20.96 28.05 -34.01
C PRO A 260 -20.45 26.95 -33.07
N LEU A 261 -19.52 27.31 -32.19
CA LEU A 261 -18.95 26.38 -31.22
C LEU A 261 -19.94 26.10 -30.08
N ALA A 262 -20.29 24.83 -29.89
CA ALA A 262 -21.00 24.36 -28.72
C ALA A 262 -19.99 24.14 -27.58
N LEU A 263 -20.01 25.03 -26.59
CA LEU A 263 -19.17 24.89 -25.39
C LEU A 263 -19.60 23.66 -24.58
N ARG A 264 -18.64 23.05 -23.87
CA ARG A 264 -18.85 21.83 -23.05
C ARG A 264 -19.38 20.65 -23.86
N SER A 265 -19.06 20.62 -25.15
CA SER A 265 -19.32 19.51 -26.04
C SER A 265 -18.05 18.75 -26.37
N LEU A 266 -18.15 17.43 -26.43
CA LEU A 266 -17.10 16.53 -26.89
C LEU A 266 -17.19 16.41 -28.40
N TYR A 267 -16.29 17.07 -29.12
CA TYR A 267 -16.09 16.94 -30.55
C TYR A 267 -15.23 15.71 -30.85
N SER A 268 -15.69 14.88 -31.77
CA SER A 268 -15.00 13.67 -32.25
C SER A 268 -14.66 13.86 -33.72
N ILE A 269 -13.40 14.21 -34.01
CA ILE A 269 -12.87 14.56 -35.32
C ILE A 269 -11.83 13.49 -35.69
N ASN A 270 -12.22 12.46 -36.44
CA ASN A 270 -11.44 11.22 -36.58
C ASN A 270 -11.03 10.67 -35.19
N ASP A 271 -9.73 10.49 -34.95
CA ASP A 271 -9.18 10.05 -33.67
C ASP A 271 -9.02 11.20 -32.64
N LEU A 272 -9.19 12.46 -33.06
CA LEU A 272 -9.08 13.61 -32.18
C LEU A 272 -10.40 13.83 -31.41
N LYS A 273 -10.34 13.58 -30.10
CA LYS A 273 -11.40 13.96 -29.15
C LYS A 273 -11.06 15.26 -28.46
N LEU A 274 -11.94 16.26 -28.55
CA LEU A 274 -11.66 17.61 -28.09
C LEU A 274 -12.90 18.26 -27.46
N VAL A 275 -12.69 18.96 -26.34
CA VAL A 275 -13.72 19.69 -25.59
C VAL A 275 -13.25 21.12 -25.39
N VAL A 276 -14.15 22.08 -25.61
CA VAL A 276 -13.94 23.47 -25.20
C VAL A 276 -14.80 23.73 -23.96
N PRO A 277 -14.26 23.60 -22.73
CA PRO A 277 -15.07 23.61 -21.51
C PRO A 277 -15.65 24.99 -21.18
N GLU A 278 -15.00 26.06 -21.65
CA GLU A 278 -15.31 27.44 -21.33
C GLU A 278 -14.89 28.38 -22.47
N GLY A 279 -15.38 29.61 -22.46
CA GLY A 279 -15.00 30.63 -23.43
C GLY A 279 -13.57 31.15 -23.23
N LEU A 280 -13.22 32.18 -23.99
CA LEU A 280 -11.90 32.81 -23.93
C LEU A 280 -11.62 33.39 -22.55
N LYS A 281 -10.38 33.20 -22.09
CA LYS A 281 -9.90 33.77 -20.82
C LYS A 281 -8.64 34.58 -21.06
N LYS A 282 -8.57 35.75 -20.41
CA LYS A 282 -7.34 36.55 -20.35
C LYS A 282 -6.52 36.13 -19.14
N GLY A 283 -5.23 35.92 -19.36
CA GLY A 283 -4.34 35.48 -18.29
C GLY A 283 -2.90 35.31 -18.71
N ARG A 284 -2.14 34.73 -17.79
CA ARG A 284 -0.76 34.30 -18.01
C ARG A 284 -0.69 32.79 -17.84
N LEU A 285 -0.05 32.11 -18.79
CA LEU A 285 0.25 30.68 -18.62
C LEU A 285 1.33 30.53 -17.56
N MET A 286 1.03 29.73 -16.55
CA MET A 286 2.03 29.25 -15.61
C MET A 286 2.14 27.75 -15.77
N ALA A 287 3.37 27.28 -15.92
CA ALA A 287 3.69 25.87 -15.79
C ALA A 287 3.69 25.50 -14.30
N PHE A 288 3.07 24.39 -13.96
CA PHE A 288 3.07 23.83 -12.62
C PHE A 288 3.27 22.31 -12.68
N GLU A 289 3.64 21.74 -11.54
CA GLU A 289 3.87 20.31 -11.40
C GLU A 289 2.53 19.55 -11.32
N GLY A 290 2.34 18.56 -12.21
CA GLY A 290 1.17 17.69 -12.25
C GLY A 290 1.08 16.72 -11.07
N ASP A 291 -0.12 16.19 -10.83
CA ASP A 291 -0.40 15.23 -9.77
C ASP A 291 0.32 13.89 -10.00
N ARG A 292 0.92 13.33 -8.96
CA ARG A 292 1.75 12.12 -9.08
C ARG A 292 1.00 10.87 -9.52
N LYS A 293 -0.27 10.72 -9.12
CA LYS A 293 -1.07 9.52 -9.44
C LYS A 293 -1.82 9.69 -10.75
N LYS A 294 -2.44 10.86 -10.95
CA LYS A 294 -3.28 11.13 -12.13
C LYS A 294 -2.45 11.46 -13.36
N ASP A 295 -1.31 12.12 -13.17
CA ASP A 295 -0.50 12.68 -14.26
C ASP A 295 0.82 11.92 -14.42
N GLN A 296 0.87 10.66 -13.96
CA GLN A 296 2.05 9.79 -14.05
C GLN A 296 2.60 9.60 -15.47
N ASN A 297 1.74 9.79 -16.48
CA ASN A 297 2.09 9.65 -17.90
C ASN A 297 2.40 11.01 -18.59
N VAL A 298 2.32 12.12 -17.85
CA VAL A 298 2.70 13.44 -18.38
C VAL A 298 4.22 13.56 -18.30
N PRO A 299 4.91 13.89 -19.41
CA PRO A 299 6.36 14.04 -19.41
C PRO A 299 6.85 15.13 -18.45
N ASP A 300 8.04 14.91 -17.90
CA ASP A 300 8.78 15.95 -17.21
C ASP A 300 9.41 16.88 -18.26
N VAL A 301 9.69 18.14 -17.91
CA VAL A 301 10.32 19.09 -18.83
C VAL A 301 11.55 19.72 -18.20
N LEU A 302 12.66 19.67 -18.94
CA LEU A 302 13.92 20.29 -18.59
C LEU A 302 14.16 21.51 -19.50
N THR A 303 14.21 22.70 -18.91
CA THR A 303 14.62 23.93 -19.60
C THR A 303 16.12 24.14 -19.42
N ILE A 304 16.86 24.12 -20.53
CA ILE A 304 18.29 24.42 -20.59
C ILE A 304 18.56 25.76 -21.28
N GLU A 305 19.64 26.42 -20.89
CA GLU A 305 20.23 27.54 -21.61
C GLU A 305 21.49 27.05 -22.31
N ILE A 306 21.49 27.16 -23.64
CA ILE A 306 22.65 26.87 -24.48
C ILE A 306 23.30 28.20 -24.83
N GLN A 307 24.59 28.33 -24.49
CA GLN A 307 25.40 29.51 -24.78
C GLN A 307 26.44 29.12 -25.82
N GLY A 308 26.26 29.62 -27.04
CA GLY A 308 27.24 29.49 -28.11
C GLY A 308 28.26 30.61 -28.08
N PRO A 309 29.16 30.66 -29.07
CA PRO A 309 30.18 31.71 -29.17
C PRO A 309 29.60 33.12 -29.26
N LYS A 310 28.39 33.29 -29.84
CA LYS A 310 27.78 34.62 -30.04
C LYS A 310 26.40 34.75 -29.43
N THR A 311 25.63 33.67 -29.35
CA THR A 311 24.22 33.72 -28.95
C THR A 311 23.91 32.83 -27.74
N LYS A 312 22.79 33.14 -27.07
CA LYS A 312 22.22 32.32 -26.01
C LYS A 312 20.78 31.99 -26.34
N GLN A 313 20.37 30.75 -26.10
CA GLN A 313 19.01 30.29 -26.38
C GLN A 313 18.50 29.40 -25.24
N LEU A 314 17.24 29.62 -24.84
CA LEU A 314 16.53 28.72 -23.94
C LEU A 314 15.81 27.63 -24.73
N VAL A 315 15.93 26.40 -24.26
CA VAL A 315 15.37 25.22 -24.92
C VAL A 315 14.71 24.32 -23.88
N ASP A 316 13.42 24.06 -24.10
CA ASP A 316 12.67 23.03 -23.36
C ASP A 316 12.91 21.66 -24.01
N LEU A 317 13.37 20.69 -23.21
CA LEU A 317 13.54 19.28 -23.53
C LEU A 317 12.46 18.46 -22.83
N SER A 318 11.74 17.64 -23.60
CA SER A 318 10.79 16.65 -23.06
C SER A 318 11.58 15.49 -22.45
N VAL A 319 11.25 15.11 -21.22
CA VAL A 319 11.87 14.00 -20.49
C VAL A 319 10.83 12.90 -20.37
N GLU A 320 10.84 12.02 -21.37
CA GLU A 320 9.90 10.92 -21.51
C GLU A 320 10.45 9.64 -20.88
N LYS A 321 9.64 9.00 -20.04
CA LYS A 321 10.03 7.78 -19.34
C LYS A 321 10.28 6.66 -20.35
N GLY A 322 11.48 6.07 -20.32
CA GLY A 322 11.83 4.94 -21.18
C GLY A 322 12.03 5.30 -22.66
N ASN A 323 12.02 6.58 -23.04
CA ASN A 323 12.25 6.99 -24.42
C ASN A 323 13.70 7.46 -24.64
N PRO A 324 14.61 6.63 -25.17
CA PRO A 324 15.99 7.01 -25.42
C PRO A 324 16.14 8.00 -26.59
N ASN A 325 15.09 8.18 -27.39
CA ASN A 325 15.09 8.93 -28.65
C ASN A 325 14.45 10.33 -28.54
N ALA A 326 14.15 10.78 -27.32
CA ALA A 326 13.63 12.13 -27.06
C ALA A 326 14.76 13.18 -27.24
N TYR A 327 14.89 13.70 -28.46
CA TYR A 327 15.85 14.75 -28.81
C TYR A 327 15.16 15.99 -29.39
N LYS A 328 15.79 17.14 -29.20
CA LYS A 328 15.42 18.39 -29.83
C LYS A 328 16.57 18.89 -30.70
N GLN A 329 16.27 19.12 -31.97
CA GLN A 329 17.19 19.73 -32.91
C GLN A 329 17.14 21.26 -32.80
N ILE A 330 18.31 21.88 -32.71
CA ILE A 330 18.48 23.32 -32.53
C ILE A 330 19.57 23.79 -33.49
N THR A 331 19.30 24.87 -34.21
CA THR A 331 20.31 25.51 -35.07
C THR A 331 20.70 26.84 -34.46
N MET A 332 21.98 27.03 -34.16
CA MET A 332 22.50 28.24 -33.52
C MET A 332 23.95 28.50 -33.95
N ASP A 333 24.30 29.75 -34.28
CA ASP A 333 25.66 30.15 -34.68
C ASP A 333 26.26 29.33 -35.85
N GLY A 334 25.42 28.79 -36.74
CA GLY A 334 25.82 27.93 -37.87
C GLY A 334 26.03 26.45 -37.51
N LEU A 335 25.81 26.08 -36.25
CA LEU A 335 25.90 24.73 -35.73
C LEU A 335 24.50 24.11 -35.63
N ASN A 336 24.37 22.86 -36.06
CA ASN A 336 23.19 22.03 -35.83
C ASN A 336 23.45 21.13 -34.63
N MET A 337 22.68 21.29 -33.57
CA MET A 337 22.83 20.53 -32.33
C MET A 337 21.60 19.67 -32.10
N MET A 338 21.83 18.41 -31.78
CA MET A 338 20.80 17.52 -31.26
C MET A 338 21.04 17.33 -29.77
N VAL A 339 20.10 17.81 -28.95
CA VAL A 339 20.21 17.77 -27.49
C VAL A 339 19.04 16.98 -26.92
N GLY A 340 19.33 16.07 -26.00
CA GLY A 340 18.32 15.24 -25.34
C GLY A 340 18.67 14.96 -23.90
N PHE A 341 17.65 14.64 -23.10
CA PHE A 341 17.82 14.17 -21.74
C PHE A 341 16.89 12.98 -21.52
N GLY A 342 17.48 11.78 -21.45
CA GLY A 342 16.72 10.54 -21.42
C GLY A 342 17.60 9.31 -21.23
N PRO A 343 17.00 8.12 -21.17
CA PRO A 343 17.72 6.88 -20.90
C PRO A 343 18.64 6.46 -22.05
N LYS A 344 19.60 5.59 -21.75
CA LYS A 344 20.53 4.99 -22.72
C LYS A 344 20.11 3.56 -23.04
N ILE A 345 20.48 3.07 -24.22
CA ILE A 345 20.29 1.67 -24.62
C ILE A 345 21.59 0.90 -24.36
N TYR A 346 21.49 -0.24 -23.67
CA TYR A 346 22.53 -1.26 -23.57
C TYR A 346 22.08 -2.53 -24.29
N ASN A 347 23.00 -3.17 -25.01
CA ASN A 347 22.68 -4.41 -25.72
C ASN A 347 23.21 -5.63 -24.95
N THR A 348 22.39 -6.67 -24.85
CA THR A 348 22.80 -7.96 -24.29
C THR A 348 23.58 -8.78 -25.32
N PRO A 349 24.49 -9.67 -24.88
CA PRO A 349 25.23 -10.57 -25.77
C PRO A 349 24.39 -11.76 -26.30
N PHE A 350 23.11 -11.81 -25.95
CA PHE A 350 22.10 -12.78 -26.37
C PHE A 350 20.78 -12.01 -26.61
N ALA A 351 19.79 -12.64 -27.22
CA ALA A 351 18.46 -12.04 -27.43
C ALA A 351 17.37 -12.86 -26.75
N LEU A 352 16.25 -12.21 -26.40
CA LEU A 352 15.05 -12.84 -25.88
C LEU A 352 13.91 -12.66 -26.89
N LYS A 353 13.25 -13.76 -27.25
CA LYS A 353 12.02 -13.75 -28.04
C LYS A 353 10.83 -14.02 -27.14
N LEU A 354 9.77 -13.20 -27.21
CA LEU A 354 8.50 -13.49 -26.55
C LEU A 354 7.65 -14.37 -27.49
N ASP A 355 7.35 -15.59 -27.08
CA ASP A 355 6.44 -16.47 -27.82
C ASP A 355 4.98 -16.17 -27.45
N ASP A 356 4.69 -15.94 -26.17
CA ASP A 356 3.33 -15.77 -25.64
C ASP A 356 3.36 -15.06 -24.27
N PHE A 357 2.40 -14.17 -24.00
CA PHE A 357 2.18 -13.56 -22.69
C PHE A 357 0.86 -14.03 -22.09
N VAL A 358 0.93 -14.67 -20.93
CA VAL A 358 -0.24 -15.26 -20.24
C VAL A 358 -0.53 -14.45 -18.98
N MET A 359 -1.78 -14.07 -18.78
CA MET A 359 -2.23 -13.43 -17.55
C MET A 359 -3.46 -14.15 -16.98
N GLU A 360 -3.33 -14.64 -15.76
CA GLU A 360 -4.43 -15.17 -14.98
C GLU A 360 -5.08 -14.06 -14.17
N THR A 361 -6.40 -14.14 -13.98
CA THR A 361 -7.18 -13.22 -13.14
C THR A 361 -7.75 -13.95 -11.93
N TYR A 362 -8.15 -13.18 -10.91
CA TYR A 362 -8.99 -13.74 -9.86
C TYR A 362 -10.37 -14.12 -10.42
N PRO A 363 -10.99 -15.22 -9.95
CA PRO A 363 -12.30 -15.66 -10.43
C PRO A 363 -13.31 -14.52 -10.47
N GLY A 364 -13.94 -14.30 -11.63
CA GLY A 364 -14.94 -13.25 -11.80
C GLY A 364 -14.44 -11.80 -11.60
N SER A 365 -13.13 -11.57 -11.67
CA SER A 365 -12.48 -10.25 -11.55
C SER A 365 -11.61 -9.94 -12.78
N SER A 366 -11.28 -8.66 -12.97
CA SER A 366 -10.25 -8.21 -13.93
C SER A 366 -8.87 -8.05 -13.29
N SER A 367 -8.77 -8.21 -11.97
CA SER A 367 -7.53 -8.10 -11.21
C SER A 367 -6.61 -9.29 -11.51
N PRO A 368 -5.33 -9.05 -11.88
CA PRO A 368 -4.38 -10.12 -12.17
C PRO A 368 -4.06 -10.94 -10.91
N SER A 369 -4.11 -12.26 -11.03
CA SER A 369 -3.75 -13.24 -9.99
C SER A 369 -2.38 -13.87 -10.23
N ALA A 370 -1.93 -13.91 -11.49
CA ALA A 370 -0.58 -14.22 -11.95
C ALA A 370 -0.38 -13.69 -13.39
N TYR A 371 0.87 -13.47 -13.80
CA TYR A 371 1.21 -13.16 -15.19
C TYR A 371 2.60 -13.69 -15.52
N GLU A 372 2.73 -14.25 -16.72
CA GLU A 372 3.87 -15.03 -17.18
C GLU A 372 4.24 -14.66 -18.62
N SER A 373 5.54 -14.58 -18.89
CA SER A 373 6.10 -14.44 -20.24
C SER A 373 6.77 -15.74 -20.64
N HIS A 374 6.27 -16.37 -21.71
CA HIS A 374 6.91 -17.51 -22.35
C HIS A 374 7.95 -16.99 -23.33
N ILE A 375 9.22 -17.17 -23.01
CA ILE A 375 10.33 -16.65 -23.82
C ILE A 375 11.23 -17.77 -24.37
N LYS A 376 11.94 -17.45 -25.45
CA LYS A 376 13.10 -18.22 -25.92
C LYS A 376 14.35 -17.37 -25.79
N ILE A 377 15.34 -17.91 -25.09
CA ILE A 377 16.68 -17.33 -25.02
C ILE A 377 17.42 -17.76 -26.28
N ILE A 378 17.89 -16.80 -27.07
CA ILE A 378 18.66 -17.00 -28.30
C ILE A 378 20.10 -16.59 -27.99
N ASP A 379 20.96 -17.58 -27.80
CA ASP A 379 22.37 -17.37 -27.47
C ASP A 379 23.24 -18.28 -28.35
N GLU A 380 24.19 -17.68 -29.08
CA GLU A 380 25.12 -18.40 -29.98
C GLU A 380 24.41 -19.38 -30.95
N GLY A 381 23.20 -19.04 -31.39
CA GLY A 381 22.37 -19.85 -32.30
C GLY A 381 21.54 -20.96 -31.63
N LYS A 382 21.70 -21.18 -30.32
CA LYS A 382 20.87 -22.10 -29.53
C LYS A 382 19.63 -21.39 -28.99
N GLN A 383 18.47 -22.02 -29.13
CA GLN A 383 17.22 -21.56 -28.55
C GLN A 383 16.85 -22.41 -27.33
N THR A 384 16.72 -21.79 -26.16
CA THR A 384 16.25 -22.47 -24.95
C THR A 384 14.97 -21.82 -24.44
N PRO A 385 13.85 -22.56 -24.35
CA PRO A 385 12.60 -22.02 -23.80
C PRO A 385 12.74 -21.79 -22.29
N PHE A 386 12.14 -20.71 -21.81
CA PHE A 386 12.08 -20.35 -20.40
C PHE A 386 10.79 -19.59 -20.12
N LYS A 387 10.25 -19.70 -18.89
CA LYS A 387 9.07 -18.94 -18.46
C LYS A 387 9.49 -17.95 -17.39
N ILE A 388 9.26 -16.66 -17.62
CA ILE A 388 9.49 -15.61 -16.62
C ILE A 388 8.14 -15.25 -16.02
N TYR A 389 8.01 -15.33 -14.70
CA TYR A 389 6.78 -14.94 -14.00
C TYR A 389 7.12 -14.43 -12.59
N MET A 390 6.12 -13.97 -11.83
CA MET A 390 6.34 -13.49 -10.47
C MET A 390 7.07 -14.53 -9.60
N ASN A 391 8.19 -14.13 -8.99
CA ASN A 391 9.06 -14.99 -8.18
C ASN A 391 9.81 -16.10 -8.96
N HIS A 392 9.78 -16.10 -10.31
CA HIS A 392 10.57 -17.02 -11.14
C HIS A 392 11.32 -16.25 -12.23
N VAL A 393 12.61 -16.06 -11.98
CA VAL A 393 13.43 -15.04 -12.66
C VAL A 393 14.42 -15.71 -13.59
N LEU A 394 14.60 -15.13 -14.77
CA LEU A 394 15.66 -15.58 -15.67
C LEU A 394 17.00 -15.01 -15.18
N ASN A 395 18.01 -15.86 -15.01
CA ASN A 395 19.39 -15.44 -14.76
C ASN A 395 20.29 -16.04 -15.82
N HIS A 396 20.84 -15.21 -16.71
CA HIS A 396 21.66 -15.64 -17.84
C HIS A 396 22.84 -14.70 -18.07
N LYS A 397 24.08 -15.23 -18.15
CA LYS A 397 25.33 -14.46 -18.32
C LYS A 397 25.47 -13.24 -17.35
N GLY A 398 24.91 -13.34 -16.15
CA GLY A 398 24.94 -12.27 -15.13
C GLY A 398 23.86 -11.19 -15.31
N TYR A 399 23.00 -11.30 -16.31
CA TYR A 399 21.79 -10.49 -16.48
C TYR A 399 20.62 -11.21 -15.85
N ARG A 400 19.85 -10.49 -15.06
CA ARG A 400 18.64 -11.03 -14.45
C ARG A 400 17.42 -10.29 -14.96
N PHE A 401 16.42 -11.03 -15.43
CA PHE A 401 15.19 -10.51 -16.00
C PHE A 401 14.02 -10.88 -15.10
N PHE A 402 13.21 -9.87 -14.82
CA PHE A 402 12.07 -9.93 -13.92
C PHE A 402 10.86 -9.44 -14.66
N GLN A 403 9.76 -10.15 -14.54
CA GLN A 403 8.50 -9.63 -15.00
C GLN A 403 8.17 -8.37 -14.17
N SER A 404 8.09 -7.19 -14.78
CA SER A 404 7.85 -5.92 -14.06
C SER A 404 6.45 -5.37 -14.32
N SER A 405 6.01 -5.40 -15.58
CA SER A 405 4.67 -4.98 -16.00
C SER A 405 4.36 -5.58 -17.37
N PHE A 406 3.20 -5.22 -17.92
CA PHE A 406 2.74 -5.68 -19.22
C PHE A 406 1.96 -4.57 -19.91
N ASP A 407 1.78 -4.71 -21.22
CA ASP A 407 1.01 -3.75 -21.99
C ASP A 407 -0.50 -3.90 -21.71
N PRO A 408 -1.28 -2.80 -21.69
CA PRO A 408 -2.72 -2.88 -21.42
C PRO A 408 -3.53 -3.77 -22.38
N ASP A 409 -3.02 -3.99 -23.59
CA ASP A 409 -3.60 -4.88 -24.60
C ASP A 409 -3.25 -6.37 -24.39
N ARG A 410 -2.43 -6.68 -23.38
CA ARG A 410 -1.95 -8.03 -23.00
C ARG A 410 -1.14 -8.74 -24.09
N MET A 411 -0.52 -7.99 -25.02
CA MET A 411 0.31 -8.56 -26.09
C MET A 411 1.79 -8.17 -25.97
N GLY A 412 2.20 -7.65 -24.81
CA GLY A 412 3.57 -7.22 -24.58
C GLY A 412 3.99 -7.33 -23.13
N THR A 413 5.26 -7.68 -22.95
CA THR A 413 5.88 -7.85 -21.65
C THR A 413 6.91 -6.76 -21.41
N VAL A 414 6.95 -6.22 -20.19
CA VAL A 414 8.00 -5.33 -19.73
C VAL A 414 8.80 -6.06 -18.67
N LEU A 415 10.03 -6.42 -19.03
CA LEU A 415 10.97 -7.07 -18.14
C LEU A 415 11.86 -6.01 -17.50
N SER A 416 11.96 -5.98 -16.17
CA SER A 416 13.04 -5.25 -15.50
C SER A 416 14.32 -6.07 -15.60
N VAL A 417 15.45 -5.40 -15.81
CA VAL A 417 16.76 -6.02 -15.99
C VAL A 417 17.74 -5.46 -14.98
N ASN A 418 18.42 -6.34 -14.26
CA ASN A 418 19.51 -5.99 -13.34
C ASN A 418 20.79 -6.73 -13.72
N HIS A 419 21.89 -6.01 -13.81
CA HIS A 419 23.24 -6.55 -13.98
C HIS A 419 24.13 -6.18 -12.79
N ASP A 420 23.96 -6.91 -11.67
CA ASP A 420 24.68 -6.70 -10.41
C ASP A 420 25.16 -8.01 -9.76
N TYR A 421 25.96 -8.79 -10.50
CA TYR A 421 26.44 -10.08 -9.99
C TYR A 421 27.34 -9.93 -8.75
N TRP A 422 28.37 -9.07 -8.83
CA TRP A 422 29.38 -8.93 -7.78
C TRP A 422 28.86 -8.20 -6.54
N GLY A 423 28.08 -7.13 -6.72
CA GLY A 423 27.49 -6.38 -5.60
C GLY A 423 26.53 -7.24 -4.80
N THR A 424 25.64 -7.96 -5.50
CA THR A 424 24.71 -8.92 -4.86
C THR A 424 25.47 -10.02 -4.12
N LEU A 425 26.46 -10.67 -4.73
CA LEU A 425 27.21 -11.77 -4.10
C LEU A 425 27.90 -11.34 -2.81
N ILE A 426 28.61 -10.20 -2.84
CA ILE A 426 29.37 -9.69 -1.69
C ILE A 426 28.41 -9.26 -0.57
N SER A 427 27.30 -8.62 -0.92
CA SER A 427 26.24 -8.27 0.05
C SER A 427 25.64 -9.52 0.70
N TYR A 428 25.42 -10.59 -0.06
CA TYR A 428 24.86 -11.86 0.45
C TYR A 428 25.81 -12.59 1.39
N ILE A 429 27.12 -12.57 1.10
CA ILE A 429 28.16 -13.04 2.04
C ILE A 429 28.08 -12.23 3.34
N GLY A 430 27.95 -10.90 3.22
CA GLY A 430 27.71 -10.02 4.35
C GLY A 430 26.46 -10.42 5.15
N TYR A 431 25.33 -10.68 4.50
CA TYR A 431 24.10 -11.10 5.15
C TYR A 431 24.23 -12.44 5.86
N ALA A 432 24.91 -13.42 5.25
CA ALA A 432 25.18 -14.71 5.87
C ALA A 432 26.05 -14.59 7.13
N LEU A 433 27.12 -13.76 7.07
CA LEU A 433 27.96 -13.47 8.24
C LEU A 433 27.18 -12.74 9.32
N LEU A 434 26.31 -11.80 8.96
CA LEU A 434 25.48 -11.09 9.92
C LEU A 434 24.56 -12.05 10.66
N PHE A 435 23.82 -12.87 9.91
CA PHE A 435 22.91 -13.88 10.47
C PHE A 435 23.65 -14.82 11.41
N GLY A 436 24.76 -15.42 10.96
CA GLY A 436 25.57 -16.32 11.77
C GLY A 436 26.12 -15.62 13.02
N GLY A 437 26.67 -14.42 12.85
CA GLY A 437 27.21 -13.61 13.94
C GLY A 437 26.19 -13.34 15.04
N MET A 438 24.98 -12.90 14.68
CA MET A 438 23.93 -12.65 15.68
C MET A 438 23.33 -13.94 16.26
N PHE A 439 23.12 -14.97 15.44
CA PHE A 439 22.56 -16.24 15.90
C PHE A 439 23.44 -16.88 16.98
N PHE A 440 24.76 -16.92 16.76
CA PHE A 440 25.69 -17.48 17.75
C PHE A 440 25.83 -16.62 19.01
N ILE A 441 25.48 -15.33 19.01
CA ILE A 441 25.52 -14.48 20.23
C ILE A 441 24.65 -15.05 21.36
N PHE A 442 23.52 -15.69 21.03
CA PHE A 442 22.58 -16.22 22.01
C PHE A 442 23.12 -17.43 22.79
N PHE A 443 23.99 -18.23 22.17
CA PHE A 443 24.44 -19.51 22.70
C PHE A 443 25.92 -19.52 23.10
N TRP A 444 26.73 -18.60 22.58
CA TRP A 444 28.17 -18.58 22.79
C TRP A 444 28.55 -18.13 24.21
N LYS A 445 29.35 -18.94 24.90
CA LYS A 445 29.78 -18.64 26.28
C LYS A 445 30.65 -17.37 26.29
N GLY A 446 30.35 -16.47 27.23
CA GLY A 446 31.10 -15.22 27.43
C GLY A 446 30.50 -13.99 26.72
N THR A 447 29.51 -14.16 25.86
CA THR A 447 28.77 -13.03 25.26
C THR A 447 27.97 -12.26 26.30
N HIS A 448 27.57 -11.03 25.97
CA HIS A 448 26.75 -10.22 26.86
C HIS A 448 25.38 -10.86 27.12
N PHE A 449 24.75 -11.43 26.09
CA PHE A 449 23.47 -12.12 26.24
C PHE A 449 23.58 -13.33 27.18
N TRP A 450 24.65 -14.13 27.05
CA TRP A 450 24.91 -15.22 27.99
C TRP A 450 25.09 -14.73 29.43
N LYS A 451 25.79 -13.60 29.63
CA LYS A 451 25.93 -12.97 30.96
C LYS A 451 24.60 -12.48 31.50
N LEU A 452 23.75 -11.84 30.70
CA LEU A 452 22.40 -11.41 31.10
C LEU A 452 21.55 -12.61 31.51
N ASN A 453 21.55 -13.68 30.72
CA ASN A 453 20.84 -14.91 31.03
C ASN A 453 21.33 -15.54 32.33
N LYS A 454 22.65 -15.54 32.56
CA LYS A 454 23.24 -15.99 33.83
C LYS A 454 22.85 -15.07 34.99
N MET A 455 22.89 -13.75 34.83
CA MET A 455 22.46 -12.78 35.84
C MET A 455 20.99 -12.94 36.20
N LEU A 456 20.13 -13.20 35.22
CA LEU A 456 18.71 -13.48 35.44
C LEU A 456 18.51 -14.76 36.27
N ASN A 457 19.29 -15.82 35.98
CA ASN A 457 19.27 -17.07 36.72
C ASN A 457 19.91 -16.97 38.12
N ASP A 458 20.96 -16.15 38.29
CA ASP A 458 21.65 -15.98 39.57
C ASP A 458 20.80 -15.19 40.58
N VAL A 459 19.90 -14.32 40.10
CA VAL A 459 18.85 -13.69 40.92
C VAL A 459 17.84 -14.74 41.46
N ASN A 460 17.85 -15.97 40.92
CA ASN A 460 16.86 -17.04 41.15
C ASN A 460 17.34 -18.22 42.04
N LYS A 461 18.35 -18.08 42.90
CA LYS A 461 18.76 -19.22 43.78
C LYS A 461 17.73 -19.68 44.83
N LYS A 462 16.43 -19.35 44.69
CA LYS A 462 15.31 -20.05 45.34
C LYS A 462 14.17 -20.30 44.35
N ARG A 463 14.02 -21.58 44.00
CA ARG A 463 12.90 -22.26 43.29
C ARG A 463 13.05 -22.35 41.77
N SER A 464 13.84 -23.32 41.35
CA SER A 464 13.76 -23.91 40.01
C SER A 464 12.76 -25.05 40.01
N ALA A 465 11.71 -24.96 39.18
CA ALA A 465 11.04 -26.11 38.57
C ALA A 465 10.09 -25.62 37.45
N VAL A 466 10.41 -26.02 36.21
CA VAL A 466 9.48 -26.27 35.07
C VAL A 466 8.91 -24.98 34.43
N ILE A 467 9.02 -24.69 33.13
CA ILE A 467 8.57 -25.43 31.94
C ILE A 467 9.48 -25.07 30.72
N ILE A 468 10.23 -26.05 30.20
CA ILE A 468 10.70 -26.08 28.81
C ILE A 468 10.38 -27.48 28.32
N LEU A 469 9.17 -27.68 27.82
CA LEU A 469 8.75 -28.89 27.09
C LEU A 469 7.34 -28.67 26.54
N LEU A 470 7.19 -27.76 25.56
CA LEU A 470 5.99 -27.74 24.71
C LEU A 470 6.20 -27.09 23.33
N PHE A 471 7.43 -27.09 22.79
CA PHE A 471 7.71 -26.57 21.45
C PHE A 471 8.63 -27.45 20.60
N LEU A 472 8.69 -28.76 20.86
CA LEU A 472 9.51 -29.71 20.08
C LEU A 472 8.74 -30.89 19.49
N SER A 473 7.40 -30.84 19.42
CA SER A 473 6.58 -31.94 18.90
C SER A 473 5.52 -31.48 17.90
N LEU A 474 5.89 -30.64 16.93
CA LEU A 474 5.12 -30.49 15.71
C LEU A 474 6.09 -30.56 14.54
N GLY A 475 6.25 -31.78 14.01
CA GLY A 475 6.76 -31.96 12.66
C GLY A 475 5.78 -31.26 11.72
N LEU A 476 6.18 -30.09 11.23
CA LEU A 476 5.49 -29.42 10.13
C LEU A 476 5.62 -30.32 8.91
N GLN A 477 4.60 -31.11 8.62
CA GLN A 477 4.42 -31.59 7.25
C GLN A 477 4.16 -30.34 6.41
N ALA A 478 5.07 -30.07 5.46
CA ALA A 478 4.89 -29.03 4.47
C ALA A 478 3.64 -29.37 3.66
N GLN A 479 2.53 -28.72 4.00
CA GLN A 479 1.34 -28.74 3.18
C GLN A 479 1.72 -28.10 1.85
N LYS A 480 1.47 -28.79 0.73
CA LYS A 480 1.73 -28.29 -0.61
C LYS A 480 0.90 -27.01 -0.78
N ILE A 481 1.55 -25.85 -0.72
CA ILE A 481 0.92 -24.56 -0.98
C ILE A 481 0.82 -24.47 -2.49
N GLU A 482 -0.39 -24.59 -3.03
CA GLU A 482 -0.67 -24.32 -4.44
C GLU A 482 -0.49 -22.82 -4.67
N THR A 483 0.66 -22.47 -5.23
CA THR A 483 1.08 -21.10 -5.53
C THR A 483 0.64 -20.65 -6.94
N HIS A 484 0.13 -21.59 -7.75
CA HIS A 484 -0.37 -21.39 -9.10
C HIS A 484 -1.66 -22.18 -9.30
N GLY A 485 -2.61 -21.63 -10.07
CA GLY A 485 -3.75 -22.41 -10.57
C GLY A 485 -3.24 -23.52 -11.49
N THR A 486 -3.85 -24.69 -11.46
CA THR A 486 -3.46 -25.84 -12.30
C THR A 486 -4.09 -25.80 -13.69
N THR A 487 -4.63 -24.67 -14.10
CA THR A 487 -5.18 -24.43 -15.44
C THR A 487 -4.13 -23.69 -16.24
N ASP A 488 -3.53 -24.33 -17.23
CA ASP A 488 -2.70 -23.64 -18.19
C ASP A 488 -3.57 -22.61 -18.92
N GLY A 489 -3.32 -21.33 -18.68
CA GLY A 489 -4.02 -20.22 -19.33
C GLY A 489 -3.84 -20.15 -20.85
N SER A 490 -3.44 -21.24 -21.51
CA SER A 490 -3.42 -21.39 -22.95
C SER A 490 -4.84 -21.37 -23.50
N ARG A 491 -5.04 -20.56 -24.53
CA ARG A 491 -6.23 -20.61 -25.39
C ARG A 491 -6.26 -21.98 -26.09
N GLU A 492 -6.94 -22.97 -25.52
CA GLU A 492 -7.26 -24.19 -26.25
C GLU A 492 -8.31 -23.84 -27.33
N HIS A 493 -7.89 -23.92 -28.59
CA HIS A 493 -8.81 -23.95 -29.73
C HIS A 493 -9.59 -25.27 -29.70
N ILE A 494 -10.74 -25.28 -29.04
CA ILE A 494 -11.68 -26.40 -29.11
C ILE A 494 -12.42 -26.29 -30.45
N HIS A 495 -12.01 -27.10 -31.42
CA HIS A 495 -12.84 -27.40 -32.59
C HIS A 495 -14.03 -28.25 -32.15
N VAL A 496 -15.23 -27.70 -32.25
CA VAL A 496 -16.48 -28.49 -32.16
C VAL A 496 -16.95 -28.76 -33.58
N GLU A 497 -16.70 -29.99 -34.05
CA GLU A 497 -17.31 -30.51 -35.27
C GLU A 497 -18.72 -31.03 -34.97
N GLY A 498 -19.69 -30.50 -35.73
CA GLY A 498 -20.87 -31.23 -36.19
C GLY A 498 -22.06 -31.36 -35.25
N GLU A 499 -23.10 -30.58 -35.51
CA GLU A 499 -24.46 -31.14 -35.64
C GLU A 499 -25.29 -30.29 -36.62
N ASN A 500 -25.68 -30.93 -37.72
CA ASN A 500 -26.54 -30.41 -38.77
C ASN A 500 -27.94 -30.12 -38.22
N HIS A 501 -28.50 -28.93 -38.47
CA HIS A 501 -29.93 -28.81 -38.81
C HIS A 501 -30.19 -27.58 -39.71
N ASN A 502 -31.09 -27.83 -40.68
CA ASN A 502 -31.45 -26.98 -41.81
C ASN A 502 -32.04 -25.63 -41.41
N HIS A 503 -31.66 -24.57 -42.14
CA HIS A 503 -32.39 -23.31 -42.15
C HIS A 503 -33.04 -23.08 -43.53
N ALA A 504 -34.36 -23.19 -43.55
CA ALA A 504 -35.19 -22.55 -44.56
C ALA A 504 -35.22 -21.03 -44.30
N THR A 505 -35.10 -20.26 -45.37
CA THR A 505 -35.19 -18.80 -45.38
C THR A 505 -36.63 -18.33 -45.31
N THR A 506 -36.99 -17.58 -44.26
CA THR A 506 -38.12 -16.65 -44.30
C THR A 506 -37.67 -15.28 -43.82
N SER A 507 -37.86 -14.32 -44.72
CA SER A 507 -37.68 -12.89 -44.55
C SER A 507 -38.85 -12.28 -43.79
N GLU A 508 -38.61 -11.70 -42.62
CA GLU A 508 -39.53 -10.72 -42.03
C GLU A 508 -38.77 -9.49 -41.48
N THR A 509 -39.28 -8.34 -41.90
CA THR A 509 -38.96 -6.95 -41.56
C THR A 509 -38.90 -6.66 -40.06
N PRO A 510 -38.04 -5.73 -39.59
CA PRO A 510 -37.97 -5.38 -38.18
C PRO A 510 -39.12 -4.43 -37.81
N THR A 511 -40.14 -4.95 -37.12
CA THR A 511 -41.07 -4.12 -36.34
C THR A 511 -40.40 -3.69 -35.05
N SER A 512 -40.31 -2.36 -34.87
CA SER A 512 -39.87 -1.69 -33.65
C SER A 512 -40.74 -2.09 -32.44
N GLN A 513 -40.24 -3.00 -31.60
CA GLN A 513 -40.81 -3.21 -30.26
C GLN A 513 -40.18 -2.21 -29.28
N LYS A 514 -41.03 -1.34 -28.73
CA LYS A 514 -40.72 -0.47 -27.59
C LYS A 514 -40.30 -1.33 -26.41
N ASN A 515 -39.09 -1.09 -25.90
CA ASN A 515 -38.66 -1.51 -24.57
C ASN A 515 -39.68 -1.04 -23.52
N GLN A 516 -40.53 -1.93 -23.02
CA GLN A 516 -41.29 -1.69 -21.80
C GLN A 516 -40.35 -1.88 -20.61
N GLN A 517 -39.93 -0.75 -20.03
CA GLN A 517 -39.32 -0.69 -18.71
C GLN A 517 -40.25 -1.35 -17.69
N ASN A 518 -39.82 -2.45 -17.07
CA ASN A 518 -40.34 -2.87 -15.78
C ASN A 518 -39.84 -1.88 -14.71
N SER A 519 -40.45 -0.71 -14.65
CA SER A 519 -40.25 0.25 -13.56
C SER A 519 -41.13 -0.16 -12.38
N LEU A 520 -40.57 -0.88 -11.41
CA LEU A 520 -41.13 -0.94 -10.04
C LEU A 520 -40.80 0.33 -9.23
N ALA A 521 -40.37 1.41 -9.88
CA ALA A 521 -40.12 2.70 -9.24
C ALA A 521 -41.43 3.51 -9.16
N ALA A 522 -42.02 3.58 -7.97
CA ALA A 522 -42.93 4.68 -7.66
C ALA A 522 -42.20 6.03 -7.81
N PRO A 523 -42.87 7.12 -8.21
CA PRO A 523 -42.22 8.42 -8.33
C PRO A 523 -41.63 8.85 -6.97
N LEU A 524 -40.31 9.00 -6.94
CA LEU A 524 -39.48 9.31 -5.76
C LEU A 524 -39.79 10.66 -5.09
N SER A 525 -40.77 11.42 -5.58
CA SER A 525 -41.06 12.80 -5.17
C SER A 525 -41.93 12.96 -3.92
N LYS A 526 -42.41 11.86 -3.29
CA LYS A 526 -43.27 11.91 -2.09
C LYS A 526 -42.95 10.84 -1.03
N MET A 527 -41.68 10.55 -0.78
CA MET A 527 -41.30 9.53 0.21
C MET A 527 -40.75 10.13 1.51
N ARG A 528 -41.37 9.77 2.64
CA ARG A 528 -40.98 10.14 4.00
C ARG A 528 -39.79 9.28 4.47
N MET A 529 -38.82 9.91 5.14
CA MET A 529 -37.72 9.20 5.80
C MET A 529 -38.23 8.10 6.75
N ILE A 530 -37.65 6.91 6.66
CA ILE A 530 -38.00 5.75 7.49
C ILE A 530 -37.01 5.68 8.65
N SER A 531 -37.51 5.64 9.89
CA SER A 531 -36.63 5.50 11.05
C SER A 531 -36.05 4.08 11.16
N ALA A 532 -34.94 3.92 11.89
CA ALA A 532 -34.37 2.61 12.16
C ALA A 532 -35.38 1.68 12.85
N ASP A 533 -36.13 2.17 13.84
CA ASP A 533 -37.15 1.38 14.55
C ASP A 533 -38.28 0.94 13.62
N GLU A 534 -38.68 1.81 12.68
CA GLU A 534 -39.75 1.53 11.73
C GLU A 534 -39.33 0.45 10.72
N ILE A 535 -38.14 0.53 10.13
CA ILE A 535 -37.68 -0.50 9.19
C ILE A 535 -37.45 -1.84 9.89
N ILE A 536 -36.98 -1.82 11.14
CA ILE A 536 -36.82 -3.03 11.96
C ILE A 536 -38.19 -3.66 12.26
N ALA A 537 -39.19 -2.86 12.63
CA ALA A 537 -40.55 -3.34 12.89
C ALA A 537 -41.26 -3.87 11.63
N ARG A 538 -40.96 -3.29 10.45
CA ARG A 538 -41.46 -3.76 9.14
C ARG A 538 -40.83 -5.09 8.72
N ASN A 539 -39.61 -5.37 9.17
CA ASN A 539 -38.89 -6.57 8.80
C ASN A 539 -39.46 -7.81 9.52
N LYS A 540 -40.01 -8.74 8.74
CA LYS A 540 -40.58 -10.01 9.23
C LYS A 540 -39.70 -11.23 8.92
N ILE A 541 -38.43 -11.02 8.56
CA ILE A 541 -37.51 -12.10 8.22
C ILE A 541 -37.18 -12.93 9.46
N SER A 542 -37.43 -14.25 9.40
CA SER A 542 -37.06 -15.19 10.45
C SER A 542 -35.54 -15.19 10.65
N LYS A 543 -35.11 -15.10 11.91
CA LYS A 543 -33.69 -15.21 12.28
C LYS A 543 -33.11 -16.56 11.87
N GLU A 544 -33.87 -17.64 12.02
CA GLU A 544 -33.44 -18.99 11.65
C GLU A 544 -33.23 -19.14 10.15
N HIS A 545 -34.14 -18.58 9.33
CA HIS A 545 -33.98 -18.58 7.87
C HIS A 545 -32.78 -17.72 7.45
N ALA A 546 -32.64 -16.52 8.02
CA ALA A 546 -31.49 -15.65 7.75
C ALA A 546 -30.16 -16.29 8.16
N ASP A 547 -30.13 -17.09 9.22
CA ASP A 547 -28.96 -17.89 9.61
C ASP A 547 -28.62 -18.92 8.53
N LYS A 548 -29.59 -19.65 7.97
CA LYS A 548 -29.37 -20.57 6.84
C LYS A 548 -28.89 -19.84 5.58
N PHE A 549 -29.53 -18.70 5.25
CA PHE A 549 -29.12 -17.84 4.14
C PHE A 549 -27.67 -17.38 4.26
N GLY A 550 -27.19 -17.11 5.48
CA GLY A 550 -25.79 -16.73 5.71
C GLY A 550 -24.74 -17.79 5.34
N TYR A 551 -25.13 -19.06 5.19
CA TYR A 551 -24.25 -20.13 4.71
C TYR A 551 -24.22 -20.27 3.18
N LEU A 552 -25.14 -19.61 2.47
CA LEU A 552 -25.10 -19.55 1.01
C LEU A 552 -23.82 -18.83 0.57
N LEU A 553 -23.26 -19.24 -0.56
CA LEU A 553 -22.02 -18.67 -1.07
C LEU A 553 -22.29 -17.50 -2.02
N VAL A 554 -21.35 -16.56 -2.04
CA VAL A 554 -21.35 -15.40 -2.92
C VAL A 554 -19.92 -15.11 -3.38
N GLN A 555 -19.76 -14.70 -4.64
CA GLN A 555 -18.48 -14.19 -5.14
C GLN A 555 -18.36 -12.71 -4.81
N ASN A 556 -17.42 -12.35 -3.95
CA ASN A 556 -17.19 -10.95 -3.62
C ASN A 556 -16.49 -10.20 -4.78
N TYR A 557 -16.35 -8.87 -4.64
CA TYR A 557 -15.72 -8.03 -5.68
C TYR A 557 -14.24 -8.40 -5.96
N ASP A 558 -13.54 -8.93 -4.95
CA ASP A 558 -12.15 -9.37 -5.06
C ASP A 558 -12.00 -10.77 -5.71
N GLY A 559 -13.12 -11.42 -6.04
CA GLY A 559 -13.16 -12.74 -6.67
C GLY A 559 -13.09 -13.94 -5.71
N ARG A 560 -13.06 -13.70 -4.39
CA ARG A 560 -13.12 -14.76 -3.36
C ARG A 560 -14.56 -15.20 -3.14
N ILE A 561 -14.79 -16.50 -3.18
CA ILE A 561 -16.08 -17.09 -2.80
C ILE A 561 -16.18 -17.13 -1.27
N VAL A 562 -17.14 -16.42 -0.70
CA VAL A 562 -17.36 -16.31 0.75
C VAL A 562 -18.79 -16.69 1.13
N PRO A 563 -19.03 -17.08 2.39
CA PRO A 563 -20.39 -17.17 2.91
C PRO A 563 -21.04 -15.78 2.93
N ILE A 564 -22.33 -15.69 2.62
CA ILE A 564 -23.09 -14.43 2.71
C ILE A 564 -22.99 -13.80 4.11
N ASN A 565 -22.80 -14.60 5.16
CA ASN A 565 -22.53 -14.07 6.50
C ASN A 565 -21.31 -13.13 6.54
N THR A 566 -20.23 -13.49 5.84
CA THR A 566 -19.02 -12.66 5.76
C THR A 566 -19.30 -11.39 4.95
N GLU A 567 -19.89 -11.53 3.75
CA GLU A 567 -20.22 -10.40 2.87
C GLU A 567 -21.16 -9.41 3.57
N ALA A 568 -22.20 -9.90 4.24
CA ALA A 568 -23.14 -9.09 5.00
C ALA A 568 -22.46 -8.28 6.12
N LEU A 569 -21.52 -8.89 6.85
CA LEU A 569 -20.75 -8.19 7.88
C LEU A 569 -19.83 -7.13 7.28
N ASP A 570 -19.14 -7.46 6.19
CA ASP A 570 -18.19 -6.55 5.54
C ASP A 570 -18.90 -5.31 4.98
N VAL A 571 -20.01 -5.50 4.26
CA VAL A 571 -20.79 -4.38 3.70
C VAL A 571 -21.44 -3.55 4.81
N LEU A 572 -22.01 -4.19 5.84
CA LEU A 572 -22.61 -3.47 6.97
C LEU A 572 -21.57 -2.65 7.75
N ARG A 573 -20.36 -3.19 7.96
CA ARG A 573 -19.25 -2.46 8.62
C ARG A 573 -18.77 -1.28 7.78
N LYS A 574 -18.75 -1.40 6.44
CA LYS A 574 -18.36 -0.31 5.55
C LYS A 574 -19.37 0.86 5.58
N LEU A 575 -20.67 0.54 5.57
CA LEU A 575 -21.76 1.55 5.57
C LEU A 575 -22.10 2.09 6.98
N TYR A 576 -22.36 1.18 7.93
CA TYR A 576 -22.96 1.46 9.25
C TYR A 576 -21.98 1.34 10.43
N LYS A 577 -20.76 0.80 10.22
CA LYS A 577 -19.68 0.67 11.22
C LYS A 577 -20.01 -0.18 12.46
N LYS A 578 -21.03 -1.04 12.38
CA LYS A 578 -21.41 -2.00 13.42
C LYS A 578 -21.68 -3.38 12.80
N ASP A 579 -21.66 -4.42 13.64
CA ASP A 579 -21.92 -5.81 13.22
C ASP A 579 -23.43 -6.15 13.14
N GLU A 580 -24.28 -5.27 13.64
CA GLU A 580 -25.74 -5.39 13.65
C GLU A 580 -26.37 -4.01 13.39
N PHE A 581 -27.49 -3.99 12.68
CA PHE A 581 -28.27 -2.78 12.48
C PHE A 581 -29.21 -2.57 13.67
N LYS A 582 -29.07 -1.46 14.42
CA LYS A 582 -29.78 -1.23 15.69
C LYS A 582 -30.75 -0.06 15.61
N GLY A 583 -31.93 -0.24 16.20
CA GLY A 583 -32.92 0.81 16.45
C GLY A 583 -32.60 1.61 17.70
N THR A 584 -33.39 2.66 17.94
CA THR A 584 -33.34 3.44 19.18
C THR A 584 -34.06 2.73 20.34
N ASP A 585 -35.00 1.83 20.02
CA ASP A 585 -35.76 1.03 21.00
C ASP A 585 -34.99 -0.19 21.56
N GLY A 586 -33.73 -0.36 21.14
CA GLY A 586 -32.86 -1.47 21.54
C GLY A 586 -33.04 -2.75 20.72
N LYS A 587 -34.02 -2.82 19.80
CA LYS A 587 -34.14 -3.93 18.85
C LYS A 587 -33.07 -3.82 17.75
N SER A 588 -32.76 -4.95 17.13
CA SER A 588 -31.73 -5.01 16.09
C SER A 588 -32.01 -6.09 15.07
N LEU A 589 -31.44 -5.91 13.89
CA LEU A 589 -31.33 -6.93 12.86
C LEU A 589 -29.90 -7.45 12.85
N THR A 590 -29.77 -8.78 12.81
CA THR A 590 -28.48 -9.41 12.51
C THR A 590 -28.00 -9.01 11.11
N ALA A 591 -26.69 -9.07 10.86
CA ALA A 591 -26.13 -8.77 9.54
C ALA A 591 -26.83 -9.56 8.42
N ASN A 592 -27.11 -10.87 8.62
CA ASN A 592 -27.81 -11.69 7.63
C ASN A 592 -29.25 -11.22 7.38
N GLN A 593 -30.00 -10.87 8.43
CA GLN A 593 -31.38 -10.37 8.28
C GLN A 593 -31.42 -9.01 7.58
N TRP A 594 -30.49 -8.12 7.94
CA TRP A 594 -30.34 -6.83 7.28
C TRP A 594 -29.99 -7.02 5.79
N PHE A 595 -29.01 -7.87 5.49
CA PHE A 595 -28.52 -8.08 4.13
C PHE A 595 -29.59 -8.74 3.23
N LEU A 596 -30.36 -9.69 3.76
CA LEU A 596 -31.51 -10.22 3.03
C LEU A 596 -32.58 -9.15 2.83
N SER A 597 -32.85 -8.32 3.84
CA SER A 597 -33.85 -7.25 3.77
C SER A 597 -33.50 -6.20 2.72
N ILE A 598 -32.27 -5.69 2.70
CA ILE A 598 -31.84 -4.65 1.75
C ILE A 598 -31.85 -5.12 0.31
N ASN A 599 -31.62 -6.41 0.05
CA ASN A 599 -31.72 -6.98 -1.30
C ASN A 599 -33.16 -7.27 -1.73
N THR A 600 -34.09 -7.47 -0.79
CA THR A 600 -35.52 -7.68 -1.10
C THR A 600 -36.36 -6.39 -1.13
N ASP A 601 -35.89 -5.33 -0.47
CA ASP A 601 -36.61 -4.06 -0.28
C ASP A 601 -35.65 -2.85 -0.37
N THR A 602 -34.75 -2.86 -1.36
CA THR A 602 -33.75 -1.79 -1.57
C THR A 602 -34.36 -0.39 -1.56
N PRO A 603 -35.51 -0.11 -2.23
CA PRO A 603 -36.12 1.21 -2.22
C PRO A 603 -36.41 1.72 -0.81
N SER A 604 -36.91 0.89 0.11
CA SER A 604 -37.15 1.32 1.48
C SER A 604 -35.87 1.69 2.21
N TRP A 605 -34.79 0.93 2.00
CA TRP A 605 -33.49 1.18 2.62
C TRP A 605 -32.80 2.46 2.13
N THR A 606 -33.14 2.97 0.94
CA THR A 606 -32.64 4.30 0.49
C THR A 606 -33.08 5.45 1.40
N MET A 607 -34.18 5.26 2.13
CA MET A 607 -34.77 6.24 3.06
C MET A 607 -34.33 6.03 4.50
N VAL A 608 -33.56 4.97 4.80
CA VAL A 608 -33.13 4.64 6.16
C VAL A 608 -31.78 5.32 6.45
N PRO A 609 -31.64 6.04 7.59
CA PRO A 609 -30.36 6.59 8.01
C PRO A 609 -29.36 5.49 8.38
N MET A 610 -28.50 5.09 7.45
CA MET A 610 -27.51 4.03 7.68
C MET A 610 -26.10 4.35 7.17
N ILE A 611 -25.93 5.39 6.36
CA ILE A 611 -24.63 5.84 5.88
C ILE A 611 -23.99 6.66 7.00
N LYS A 612 -22.89 6.16 7.59
CA LYS A 612 -22.17 6.87 8.64
C LYS A 612 -21.50 8.14 8.10
N ILE A 613 -21.71 9.26 8.76
CA ILE A 613 -20.94 10.50 8.60
C ILE A 613 -19.92 10.57 9.73
N GLY A 614 -18.64 10.60 9.37
CA GLY A 614 -17.56 10.70 10.35
C GLY A 614 -17.54 12.06 11.04
N THR A 615 -17.22 12.05 12.33
CA THR A 615 -17.18 13.27 13.17
C THR A 615 -16.11 14.27 12.73
N LYS A 616 -15.13 13.82 11.95
CA LYS A 616 -14.06 14.66 11.39
C LYS A 616 -14.56 15.71 10.39
N GLY A 617 -15.69 15.46 9.73
CA GLY A 617 -16.32 16.43 8.83
C GLY A 617 -16.97 17.63 9.53
N GLY A 618 -17.06 17.61 10.87
CA GLY A 618 -17.66 18.67 11.66
C GLY A 618 -19.18 18.85 11.43
N ASP A 619 -19.74 19.88 12.05
CA ASP A 619 -21.16 20.18 11.97
C ASP A 619 -21.59 20.62 10.56
N GLU A 620 -20.68 21.21 9.78
CA GLU A 620 -20.95 21.59 8.39
C GLU A 620 -21.36 20.37 7.55
N LEU A 621 -20.57 19.30 7.58
CA LEU A 621 -20.87 18.10 6.81
C LEU A 621 -22.12 17.40 7.35
N LYS A 622 -22.29 17.37 8.67
CA LYS A 622 -23.48 16.80 9.32
C LYS A 622 -24.76 17.50 8.85
N ASN A 623 -24.73 18.84 8.78
CA ASN A 623 -25.86 19.65 8.35
C ASN A 623 -26.13 19.51 6.85
N LYS A 624 -25.10 19.58 5.99
CA LYS A 624 -25.24 19.39 4.53
C LYS A 624 -25.83 18.03 4.20
N THR A 625 -25.37 16.97 4.88
CA THR A 625 -25.85 15.59 4.65
C THR A 625 -27.16 15.27 5.37
N LYS A 626 -27.71 16.19 6.17
CA LYS A 626 -28.90 15.98 7.03
C LYS A 626 -28.76 14.73 7.90
N ALA A 627 -27.58 14.51 8.46
CA ALA A 627 -27.34 13.36 9.33
C ALA A 627 -28.03 13.55 10.69
N ASN A 628 -28.54 12.45 11.25
CA ASN A 628 -29.18 12.43 12.55
C ASN A 628 -28.19 12.67 13.71
N GLU A 629 -28.68 12.71 14.95
CA GLU A 629 -27.84 12.95 16.13
C GLU A 629 -26.67 11.96 16.25
N ASP A 630 -26.94 10.69 15.97
CA ASP A 630 -25.95 9.60 15.95
C ASP A 630 -24.98 9.65 14.75
N GLY A 631 -25.14 10.63 13.84
CA GLY A 631 -24.26 10.86 12.70
C GLY A 631 -24.47 9.85 11.56
N TYR A 632 -25.71 9.43 11.30
CA TYR A 632 -26.11 8.64 10.14
C TYR A 632 -27.03 9.44 9.22
N THR A 633 -26.86 9.25 7.91
CA THR A 633 -27.76 9.79 6.89
C THR A 633 -28.29 8.68 5.97
N SER A 634 -29.30 9.00 5.17
CA SER A 634 -29.87 8.11 4.16
C SER A 634 -29.34 8.47 2.77
N LEU A 635 -29.47 7.54 1.81
CA LEU A 635 -29.15 7.84 0.41
C LEU A 635 -30.06 8.97 -0.11
N MET A 636 -31.34 8.95 0.24
CA MET A 636 -32.31 9.98 -0.19
C MET A 636 -31.94 11.39 0.26
N ASN A 637 -31.39 11.54 1.48
CA ASN A 637 -30.93 12.84 1.96
C ASN A 637 -29.73 13.38 1.17
N LEU A 638 -28.92 12.49 0.61
CA LEU A 638 -27.75 12.85 -0.20
C LEU A 638 -28.10 13.14 -1.66
N PHE A 639 -29.30 12.76 -2.10
CA PHE A 639 -29.82 12.99 -3.44
C PHE A 639 -31.21 13.66 -3.38
N PRO A 640 -31.34 14.89 -2.87
CA PRO A 640 -32.60 15.61 -2.89
C PRO A 640 -33.05 15.89 -4.32
N SER A 641 -34.37 15.88 -4.51
CA SER A 641 -35.03 16.26 -5.75
C SER A 641 -35.06 17.79 -5.90
N ASP A 642 -34.65 18.29 -7.07
CA ASP A 642 -34.77 19.70 -7.44
C ASP A 642 -36.23 20.08 -7.79
N SER A 643 -36.48 21.36 -8.07
CA SER A 643 -37.83 21.85 -8.43
C SER A 643 -38.40 21.22 -9.71
N ASN A 644 -37.57 20.57 -10.52
CA ASN A 644 -37.94 19.87 -11.76
C ASN A 644 -38.00 18.34 -11.59
N GLY A 645 -37.75 17.83 -10.38
CA GLY A 645 -37.78 16.40 -10.09
C GLY A 645 -36.44 15.67 -10.23
N ASN A 646 -35.36 16.33 -10.66
CA ASN A 646 -34.06 15.69 -10.85
C ASN A 646 -33.31 15.52 -9.53
N LEU A 647 -32.64 14.39 -9.35
CA LEU A 647 -31.83 14.12 -8.17
C LEU A 647 -30.41 14.66 -8.36
N ALA A 648 -29.94 15.49 -7.44
CA ALA A 648 -28.57 16.02 -7.45
C ALA A 648 -27.80 15.56 -6.22
N TYR A 649 -26.56 15.12 -6.39
CA TYR A 649 -25.73 14.70 -5.26
C TYR A 649 -25.24 15.91 -4.46
N VAL A 650 -25.63 16.01 -3.18
CA VAL A 650 -25.36 17.20 -2.34
C VAL A 650 -23.87 17.50 -2.19
N LEU A 651 -23.02 16.49 -2.19
CA LEU A 651 -21.57 16.64 -1.98
C LEU A 651 -20.76 16.61 -3.29
N GLU A 652 -21.39 16.70 -4.46
CA GLU A 652 -20.66 16.58 -5.74
C GLU A 652 -19.56 17.63 -5.90
N GLN A 653 -19.86 18.89 -5.59
CA GLN A 653 -18.88 19.98 -5.68
C GLN A 653 -17.79 19.83 -4.62
N ASP A 654 -18.18 19.54 -3.39
CA ASP A 654 -17.26 19.36 -2.25
C ASP A 654 -16.29 18.19 -2.54
N TYR A 655 -16.80 17.08 -3.09
CA TYR A 655 -16.00 15.93 -3.51
C TYR A 655 -15.02 16.30 -4.62
N ASN A 656 -15.47 16.99 -5.67
CA ASN A 656 -14.61 17.41 -6.77
C ASN A 656 -13.50 18.39 -6.31
N ILE A 657 -13.78 19.26 -5.33
CA ILE A 657 -12.78 20.16 -4.73
C ILE A 657 -11.79 19.35 -3.89
N ALA A 658 -12.28 18.50 -2.99
CA ALA A 658 -11.47 17.64 -2.13
C ALA A 658 -10.52 16.75 -2.95
N PHE A 659 -11.05 16.12 -4.01
CA PHE A 659 -10.33 15.20 -4.88
C PHE A 659 -9.28 15.88 -5.76
N ARG A 660 -9.35 17.21 -5.95
CA ARG A 660 -8.34 17.99 -6.70
C ARG A 660 -7.18 18.45 -5.82
N LYS A 661 -7.35 18.52 -4.50
CA LYS A 661 -6.28 18.88 -3.56
C LYS A 661 -5.27 17.74 -3.44
N LYS A 662 -4.01 18.08 -3.24
CA LYS A 662 -2.99 17.09 -2.87
C LYS A 662 -3.40 16.43 -1.55
N PRO A 663 -3.12 15.13 -1.30
CA PRO A 663 -3.49 14.47 -0.04
C PRO A 663 -3.02 15.18 1.24
N ALA A 664 -1.87 15.87 1.17
CA ALA A 664 -1.33 16.69 2.25
C ALA A 664 -2.13 17.99 2.50
N GLU A 665 -2.81 18.51 1.48
CA GLU A 665 -3.62 19.74 1.52
C GLU A 665 -5.10 19.46 1.80
N GLN A 666 -5.53 18.19 1.78
CA GLN A 666 -6.89 17.79 2.11
C GLN A 666 -7.14 17.95 3.62
N THR A 667 -8.14 18.77 3.94
CA THR A 667 -8.63 18.98 5.31
C THR A 667 -9.38 17.75 5.84
N ASN A 668 -9.71 17.74 7.13
CA ASN A 668 -10.57 16.71 7.72
C ASN A 668 -11.96 16.66 7.06
N TYR A 669 -12.47 17.81 6.63
CA TYR A 669 -13.72 17.92 5.88
C TYR A 669 -13.59 17.24 4.52
N ASP A 670 -12.55 17.58 3.75
CA ASP A 670 -12.28 17.01 2.42
C ASP A 670 -12.20 15.47 2.47
N LYS A 671 -11.48 14.93 3.46
CA LYS A 671 -11.31 13.49 3.64
C LYS A 671 -12.61 12.79 3.99
N GLU A 672 -13.43 13.39 4.85
CA GLU A 672 -14.71 12.79 5.20
C GLU A 672 -15.69 12.84 4.02
N VAL A 673 -15.69 13.91 3.22
CA VAL A 673 -16.50 13.99 1.98
C VAL A 673 -16.12 12.86 1.01
N ILE A 674 -14.83 12.62 0.80
CA ILE A 674 -14.34 11.49 -0.03
C ILE A 674 -14.84 10.16 0.53
N SER A 675 -14.70 9.93 1.84
CA SER A 675 -15.10 8.65 2.46
C SER A 675 -16.64 8.46 2.49
N VAL A 676 -17.42 9.54 2.57
CA VAL A 676 -18.89 9.48 2.43
C VAL A 676 -19.27 9.16 0.98
N ASN A 677 -18.61 9.75 -0.01
CA ASN A 677 -18.82 9.41 -1.41
C ASN A 677 -18.52 7.93 -1.69
N GLU A 678 -17.45 7.37 -1.14
CA GLU A 678 -17.17 5.93 -1.22
C GLU A 678 -18.31 5.08 -0.65
N ARG A 679 -18.86 5.45 0.52
CA ARG A 679 -20.03 4.74 1.10
C ARG A 679 -21.28 4.86 0.22
N VAL A 680 -21.47 5.99 -0.46
CA VAL A 680 -22.54 6.17 -1.44
C VAL A 680 -22.36 5.24 -2.63
N GLN A 681 -21.14 5.14 -3.18
CA GLN A 681 -20.83 4.21 -4.26
C GLN A 681 -21.07 2.76 -3.82
N ILE A 682 -20.61 2.38 -2.63
CA ILE A 682 -20.89 1.06 -2.04
C ILE A 682 -22.40 0.83 -1.94
N PHE A 683 -23.20 1.80 -1.47
CA PHE A 683 -24.64 1.63 -1.42
C PHE A 683 -25.25 1.45 -2.82
N ASN A 684 -24.75 2.19 -3.82
CA ASN A 684 -25.25 2.10 -5.19
C ASN A 684 -25.07 0.69 -5.80
N GLU A 685 -24.09 -0.08 -5.33
CA GLU A 685 -23.87 -1.46 -5.78
C GLU A 685 -25.01 -2.44 -5.39
N PHE A 686 -25.91 -2.05 -4.48
CA PHE A 686 -27.13 -2.82 -4.23
C PHE A 686 -28.13 -2.74 -5.39
N PHE A 687 -28.18 -1.62 -6.13
CA PHE A 687 -29.08 -1.49 -7.29
C PHE A 687 -28.62 -2.30 -8.49
N SER A 688 -27.31 -2.42 -8.69
CA SER A 688 -26.69 -3.28 -9.71
C SER A 688 -26.64 -4.76 -9.26
N GLY A 689 -26.96 -5.03 -7.99
CA GLY A 689 -26.94 -6.37 -7.38
C GLY A 689 -25.54 -6.97 -7.23
N GLN A 690 -24.47 -6.16 -7.29
CA GLN A 690 -23.08 -6.66 -7.33
C GLN A 690 -22.67 -7.41 -6.05
N PHE A 691 -23.30 -7.13 -4.90
CA PHE A 691 -23.09 -7.90 -3.67
C PHE A 691 -23.84 -9.24 -3.62
N MET A 692 -24.63 -9.56 -4.64
CA MET A 692 -25.44 -10.79 -4.73
C MET A 692 -25.06 -11.66 -5.93
N ARG A 693 -23.76 -11.71 -6.23
CA ARG A 693 -23.20 -12.62 -7.25
C ARG A 693 -23.21 -14.07 -6.75
N ILE A 694 -24.38 -14.70 -6.80
CA ILE A 694 -24.67 -16.03 -6.22
C ILE A 694 -24.87 -17.13 -7.26
N VAL A 695 -24.84 -16.79 -8.55
CA VAL A 695 -25.15 -17.73 -9.65
C VAL A 695 -23.89 -17.97 -10.47
N PRO A 696 -23.21 -19.13 -10.34
CA PRO A 696 -22.06 -19.45 -11.17
C PRO A 696 -22.46 -19.61 -12.65
N VAL A 697 -21.63 -19.09 -13.55
CA VAL A 697 -21.78 -19.32 -14.99
C VAL A 697 -21.27 -20.71 -15.35
N LYS A 698 -22.12 -21.46 -16.05
CA LYS A 698 -21.80 -22.79 -16.55
C LYS A 698 -20.61 -22.75 -17.51
N ASN A 699 -19.58 -23.55 -17.20
CA ASN A 699 -18.37 -23.73 -18.01
C ASN A 699 -17.57 -22.45 -18.33
N ASP A 700 -17.72 -21.39 -17.52
CA ASP A 700 -16.93 -20.17 -17.71
C ASP A 700 -15.46 -20.39 -17.30
N PRO A 701 -14.47 -20.15 -18.20
CA PRO A 701 -13.05 -20.27 -17.88
C PRO A 701 -12.61 -19.33 -16.74
N ASN A 702 -13.25 -18.17 -16.58
CA ASN A 702 -12.95 -17.22 -15.51
C ASN A 702 -13.74 -17.49 -14.21
N HIS A 703 -14.53 -18.56 -14.15
CA HIS A 703 -15.33 -18.95 -13.00
C HIS A 703 -16.17 -17.79 -12.42
N THR A 704 -16.77 -17.01 -13.31
CA THR A 704 -17.56 -15.82 -13.00
C THR A 704 -18.90 -16.21 -12.41
N TRP A 705 -19.34 -15.50 -11.37
CA TRP A 705 -20.68 -15.58 -10.82
C TRP A 705 -21.42 -14.28 -11.13
N HIS A 706 -22.68 -14.37 -11.54
CA HIS A 706 -23.53 -13.21 -11.79
C HIS A 706 -24.52 -12.96 -10.65
N SER A 707 -24.94 -11.70 -10.59
CA SER A 707 -26.09 -11.31 -9.79
C SER A 707 -27.38 -11.77 -10.44
N TRP A 708 -28.39 -12.06 -9.62
CA TRP A 708 -29.75 -12.28 -10.11
C TRP A 708 -30.39 -11.02 -10.72
N LEU A 709 -29.79 -9.84 -10.47
CA LEU A 709 -30.21 -8.53 -11.00
C LEU A 709 -29.40 -8.08 -12.22
N ASP A 710 -28.41 -8.84 -12.66
CA ASP A 710 -27.57 -8.44 -13.78
C ASP A 710 -28.34 -8.49 -15.10
N GLN A 711 -28.69 -7.33 -15.64
CA GLN A 711 -29.46 -7.21 -16.88
C GLN A 711 -28.69 -7.63 -18.13
N LYS A 712 -27.35 -7.70 -18.05
CA LYS A 712 -26.49 -8.13 -19.16
C LYS A 712 -26.25 -9.63 -19.17
N PHE A 713 -26.60 -10.32 -18.09
CA PHE A 713 -26.46 -11.76 -18.01
C PHE A 713 -27.66 -12.42 -18.68
N GLU A 714 -27.40 -13.29 -19.65
CA GLU A 714 -28.42 -14.14 -20.27
C GLU A 714 -28.40 -15.51 -19.57
N PRO A 715 -29.31 -15.76 -18.61
CA PRO A 715 -29.27 -16.98 -17.82
C PRO A 715 -29.68 -18.20 -18.66
N ASP A 716 -28.89 -19.27 -18.58
CA ASP A 716 -29.24 -20.58 -19.12
C ASP A 716 -30.45 -21.20 -18.41
N MET A 717 -31.04 -22.25 -18.99
CA MET A 717 -32.24 -22.89 -18.42
C MET A 717 -32.05 -23.40 -16.98
N GLU A 718 -30.86 -23.87 -16.59
CA GLU A 718 -30.62 -24.35 -15.23
C GLU A 718 -30.42 -23.18 -14.25
N SER A 719 -29.78 -22.07 -14.65
CA SER A 719 -29.65 -20.88 -13.79
C SER A 719 -30.98 -20.15 -13.57
N GLN A 720 -31.84 -20.10 -14.58
CA GLN A 720 -33.20 -19.53 -14.45
C GLN A 720 -34.03 -20.23 -13.37
N GLN A 721 -33.83 -21.54 -13.18
CA GLN A 721 -34.55 -22.33 -12.18
C GLN A 721 -34.17 -21.98 -10.73
N VAL A 722 -33.02 -21.33 -10.51
CA VAL A 722 -32.53 -20.99 -9.16
C VAL A 722 -32.51 -19.49 -8.86
N MET A 723 -32.51 -18.62 -9.88
CA MET A 723 -32.40 -17.16 -9.75
C MET A 723 -33.66 -16.49 -9.17
N GLY A 724 -34.84 -16.83 -9.68
CA GLY A 724 -36.11 -16.17 -9.32
C GLY A 724 -36.87 -16.81 -8.15
N PRO A 725 -37.01 -18.15 -8.09
CA PRO A 725 -37.89 -18.79 -7.12
C PRO A 725 -37.55 -18.51 -5.66
N TYR A 726 -36.27 -18.46 -5.29
CA TYR A 726 -35.86 -18.22 -3.90
C TYR A 726 -36.37 -16.88 -3.36
N PHE A 727 -36.06 -15.76 -4.03
CA PHE A 727 -36.48 -14.43 -3.57
C PHE A 727 -38.00 -14.25 -3.60
N ALA A 728 -38.68 -14.84 -4.58
CA ALA A 728 -40.14 -14.86 -4.61
C ALA A 728 -40.74 -15.59 -3.39
N GLN A 729 -40.15 -16.71 -2.98
CA GLN A 729 -40.57 -17.42 -1.76
C GLN A 729 -40.19 -16.66 -0.48
N VAL A 730 -39.06 -15.93 -0.45
CA VAL A 730 -38.71 -15.05 0.68
C VAL A 730 -39.78 -13.95 0.88
N LEU A 731 -40.18 -13.27 -0.19
CA LEU A 731 -41.24 -12.24 -0.13
C LEU A 731 -42.59 -12.83 0.30
N THR A 732 -42.90 -14.06 -0.10
CA THR A 732 -44.11 -14.78 0.31
C THR A 732 -44.05 -15.21 1.78
N ALA A 733 -42.89 -15.68 2.25
CA ALA A 733 -42.65 -16.10 3.62
C ALA A 733 -42.72 -14.92 4.60
N GLN A 734 -42.25 -13.73 4.20
CA GLN A 734 -42.41 -12.51 5.02
C GLN A 734 -43.88 -12.14 5.28
N LYS A 735 -44.78 -12.45 4.34
CA LYS A 735 -46.23 -12.21 4.50
C LYS A 735 -46.93 -13.32 5.29
N SER A 736 -46.60 -14.58 5.00
CA SER A 736 -47.28 -15.76 5.58
C SER A 736 -46.70 -16.25 6.90
N GLY A 737 -45.44 -15.90 7.21
CA GLY A 737 -44.69 -16.44 8.34
C GLY A 737 -44.12 -17.86 8.11
N ASN A 738 -44.45 -18.53 7.00
CA ASN A 738 -43.98 -19.89 6.71
C ASN A 738 -42.72 -19.86 5.82
N TRP A 739 -41.58 -20.27 6.38
CA TRP A 739 -40.27 -20.25 5.73
C TRP A 739 -39.86 -21.55 5.04
N SER A 740 -40.64 -22.63 5.18
CA SER A 740 -40.29 -23.96 4.67
C SER A 740 -40.02 -24.00 3.15
N LYS A 741 -40.81 -23.27 2.36
CA LYS A 741 -40.60 -23.18 0.89
C LYS A 741 -39.35 -22.38 0.54
N ALA A 742 -39.10 -21.27 1.23
CA ALA A 742 -37.89 -20.47 1.03
C ALA A 742 -36.63 -21.27 1.41
N ASP A 743 -36.69 -22.06 2.49
CA ASP A 743 -35.63 -23.00 2.88
C ASP A 743 -35.36 -24.04 1.79
N ALA A 744 -36.41 -24.62 1.20
CA ALA A 744 -36.27 -25.60 0.13
C ALA A 744 -35.63 -25.00 -1.15
N GLU A 745 -36.05 -23.80 -1.57
CA GLU A 745 -35.44 -23.11 -2.71
C GLU A 745 -33.99 -22.71 -2.45
N LEU A 746 -33.64 -22.33 -1.21
CA LEU A 746 -32.27 -22.03 -0.81
C LEU A 746 -31.34 -23.24 -0.97
N VAL A 747 -31.82 -24.45 -0.61
CA VAL A 747 -31.07 -25.69 -0.78
C VAL A 747 -30.80 -25.96 -2.25
N LYS A 748 -31.80 -25.80 -3.14
CA LYS A 748 -31.61 -25.98 -4.59
C LYS A 748 -30.55 -25.03 -5.16
N LEU A 749 -30.58 -23.76 -4.75
CA LEU A 749 -29.57 -22.78 -5.16
C LEU A 749 -28.17 -23.18 -4.67
N SER A 750 -28.05 -23.65 -3.43
CA SER A 750 -26.77 -24.16 -2.90
C SER A 750 -26.28 -25.39 -3.67
N GLU A 751 -27.15 -26.34 -4.00
CA GLU A 751 -26.80 -27.51 -4.82
C GLU A 751 -26.35 -27.11 -6.23
N TYR A 752 -26.99 -26.11 -6.84
CA TYR A 752 -26.57 -25.53 -8.11
C TYR A 752 -25.17 -24.91 -8.03
N GLN A 753 -24.89 -24.14 -6.96
CA GLN A 753 -23.57 -23.57 -6.70
C GLN A 753 -22.49 -24.66 -6.59
N GLN A 754 -22.78 -25.76 -5.87
CA GLN A 754 -21.84 -26.87 -5.72
C GLN A 754 -21.61 -27.64 -7.02
N LYS A 755 -22.62 -27.73 -7.89
CA LYS A 755 -22.53 -28.40 -9.20
C LYS A 755 -21.68 -27.61 -10.18
N TRP A 756 -22.00 -26.33 -10.38
CA TRP A 756 -21.40 -25.49 -11.43
C TRP A 756 -20.21 -24.65 -10.96
N GLY A 757 -20.10 -24.37 -9.67
CA GLY A 757 -18.98 -23.65 -9.06
C GLY A 757 -17.87 -24.55 -8.47
N LYS A 758 -17.90 -25.87 -8.73
CA LYS A 758 -17.07 -26.87 -8.05
C LYS A 758 -15.57 -26.57 -8.01
N SER A 759 -15.03 -25.88 -9.01
CA SER A 759 -13.60 -25.53 -9.10
C SER A 759 -13.17 -24.45 -8.09
N VAL A 760 -14.08 -23.57 -7.68
CA VAL A 760 -13.78 -22.38 -6.86
C VAL A 760 -14.53 -22.35 -5.53
N VAL A 761 -15.53 -23.21 -5.34
CA VAL A 761 -16.31 -23.30 -4.11
C VAL A 761 -15.47 -23.87 -2.95
N PRO A 762 -15.41 -23.19 -1.78
CA PRO A 762 -14.69 -23.70 -0.62
C PRO A 762 -15.34 -24.95 -0.02
N ALA A 763 -14.52 -25.81 0.59
CA ALA A 763 -15.01 -26.97 1.34
C ALA A 763 -15.94 -26.54 2.49
N LYS A 764 -16.97 -27.36 2.76
CA LYS A 764 -17.96 -27.08 3.82
C LYS A 764 -17.33 -26.80 5.19
N SER A 765 -16.26 -27.50 5.56
CA SER A 765 -15.54 -27.26 6.82
C SER A 765 -14.92 -25.86 6.91
N LYS A 766 -14.48 -25.28 5.79
CA LYS A 766 -13.98 -23.89 5.74
C LYS A 766 -15.12 -22.90 5.94
N VAL A 767 -16.25 -23.14 5.28
CA VAL A 767 -17.46 -22.31 5.40
C VAL A 767 -17.97 -22.30 6.84
N ASP A 768 -18.13 -23.47 7.44
CA ASP A 768 -18.60 -23.62 8.83
C ASP A 768 -17.66 -22.93 9.82
N LEU A 769 -16.34 -23.07 9.62
CA LEU A 769 -15.34 -22.42 10.47
C LEU A 769 -15.35 -20.89 10.32
N GLU A 770 -15.51 -20.36 9.11
CA GLU A 770 -15.57 -18.91 8.85
C GLU A 770 -16.80 -18.27 9.50
N VAL A 771 -17.98 -18.87 9.32
CA VAL A 771 -19.21 -18.41 9.97
C VAL A 771 -19.10 -18.49 11.50
N PHE A 772 -18.49 -19.57 12.02
CA PHE A 772 -18.23 -19.70 13.45
C PHE A 772 -17.31 -18.60 13.99
N MET A 773 -16.20 -18.31 13.29
CA MET A 773 -15.25 -17.27 13.67
C MET A 773 -15.88 -15.88 13.66
N ASN A 774 -16.69 -15.58 12.65
CA ASN A 774 -17.45 -14.33 12.55
C ASN A 774 -18.43 -14.17 13.72
N LYS A 775 -19.22 -15.21 14.02
CA LYS A 775 -20.18 -15.20 15.13
C LYS A 775 -19.51 -15.13 16.51
N MET A 776 -18.39 -15.83 16.69
CA MET A 776 -17.67 -15.82 17.96
C MET A 776 -17.01 -14.47 18.25
N ASN A 777 -16.55 -13.75 17.22
CA ASN A 777 -15.75 -12.53 17.32
C ASN A 777 -14.64 -12.68 18.39
N ILE A 778 -13.84 -13.74 18.23
CA ILE A 778 -12.89 -14.20 19.25
C ILE A 778 -11.86 -13.12 19.61
N ASN A 779 -11.39 -12.35 18.64
CA ASN A 779 -10.35 -11.34 18.84
C ASN A 779 -10.83 -10.18 19.72
N PHE A 780 -12.07 -9.70 19.53
CA PHE A 780 -12.63 -8.66 20.39
C PHE A 780 -12.87 -9.16 21.82
N LYS A 781 -13.36 -10.39 21.99
CA LYS A 781 -13.52 -10.99 23.32
C LYS A 781 -12.18 -11.21 24.03
N LEU A 782 -11.15 -11.62 23.28
CA LEU A 782 -9.78 -11.75 23.78
C LEU A 782 -9.19 -10.41 24.23
N LEU A 783 -9.45 -9.31 23.50
CA LEU A 783 -9.07 -7.97 23.93
C LEU A 783 -9.63 -7.63 25.32
N ILE A 784 -10.93 -7.85 25.54
CA ILE A 784 -11.58 -7.61 26.84
C ILE A 784 -10.95 -8.50 27.91
N PHE A 785 -10.79 -9.78 27.62
CA PHE A 785 -10.18 -10.75 28.53
C PHE A 785 -8.76 -10.35 28.94
N TYR A 786 -7.90 -10.01 27.98
CA TYR A 786 -6.54 -9.56 28.24
C TYR A 786 -6.48 -8.21 28.96
N SER A 787 -7.46 -7.33 28.75
CA SER A 787 -7.56 -6.06 29.49
C SER A 787 -7.77 -6.31 30.97
N ILE A 788 -8.63 -7.28 31.32
CA ILE A 788 -8.86 -7.69 32.71
C ILE A 788 -7.60 -8.37 33.28
N ILE A 789 -7.04 -9.36 32.59
CA ILE A 789 -5.87 -10.12 33.06
C ILE A 789 -4.64 -9.20 33.19
N GLY A 790 -4.31 -8.43 32.16
CA GLY A 790 -3.18 -7.51 32.15
C GLY A 790 -3.29 -6.42 33.19
N GLY A 791 -4.48 -5.81 33.33
CA GLY A 791 -4.76 -4.79 34.35
C GLY A 791 -4.63 -5.34 35.78
N LEU A 792 -5.21 -6.52 36.05
CA LEU A 792 -5.08 -7.18 37.36
C LEU A 792 -3.62 -7.54 37.66
N LEU A 793 -2.89 -8.14 36.71
CA LEU A 793 -1.48 -8.48 36.90
C LEU A 793 -0.60 -7.25 37.14
N LEU A 794 -0.89 -6.13 36.46
CA LEU A 794 -0.16 -4.89 36.65
C LEU A 794 -0.38 -4.33 38.06
N ILE A 795 -1.64 -4.22 38.50
CA ILE A 795 -1.99 -3.72 39.83
C ILE A 795 -1.42 -4.63 40.91
N LEU A 796 -1.66 -5.95 40.82
CA LEU A 796 -1.19 -6.91 41.80
C LEU A 796 0.35 -7.01 41.81
N GLY A 797 1.00 -6.84 40.67
CA GLY A 797 2.46 -6.79 40.57
C GLY A 797 3.06 -5.58 41.30
N PHE A 798 2.45 -4.40 41.18
CA PHE A 798 2.83 -3.25 42.01
C PHE A 798 2.52 -3.48 43.49
N VAL A 799 1.36 -4.05 43.84
CA VAL A 799 1.02 -4.37 45.24
C VAL A 799 2.03 -5.36 45.84
N GLU A 800 2.42 -6.41 45.11
CA GLU A 800 3.42 -7.39 45.54
C GLU A 800 4.78 -6.73 45.79
N LEU A 801 5.12 -5.72 44.99
CA LEU A 801 6.33 -4.93 45.15
C LEU A 801 6.37 -4.16 46.47
N PHE A 802 5.23 -3.63 46.93
CA PHE A 802 5.15 -2.88 48.19
C PHE A 802 4.85 -3.76 49.41
N LYS A 803 4.07 -4.84 49.24
CA LYS A 803 3.57 -5.71 50.31
C LYS A 803 3.57 -7.18 49.85
N PRO A 804 4.72 -7.88 49.88
CA PRO A 804 4.79 -9.26 49.43
C PRO A 804 4.00 -10.19 50.36
N ASN A 805 3.11 -11.02 49.79
CA ASN A 805 2.30 -12.00 50.52
C ASN A 805 2.22 -13.32 49.73
N LYS A 806 2.28 -14.48 50.42
CA LYS A 806 2.16 -15.81 49.81
C LYS A 806 0.83 -16.01 49.09
N ILE A 807 -0.27 -15.49 49.65
CA ILE A 807 -1.60 -15.58 49.04
C ILE A 807 -1.62 -14.78 47.73
N LEU A 808 -1.09 -13.56 47.76
CA LEU A 808 -0.96 -12.68 46.59
C LEU A 808 -0.16 -13.34 45.46
N ASN A 809 0.99 -13.94 45.78
CA ASN A 809 1.81 -14.66 44.79
C ASN A 809 1.06 -15.86 44.18
N LYS A 810 0.29 -16.61 44.98
CA LYS A 810 -0.55 -17.71 44.48
C LYS A 810 -1.65 -17.17 43.54
N SER A 811 -2.31 -16.08 43.91
CA SER A 811 -3.33 -15.44 43.07
C SER A 811 -2.75 -14.95 41.74
N ILE A 812 -1.58 -14.31 41.75
CA ILE A 812 -0.87 -13.88 40.53
C ILE A 812 -0.61 -15.07 39.60
N LYS A 813 -0.12 -16.20 40.12
CA LYS A 813 0.11 -17.41 39.32
C LYS A 813 -1.16 -18.00 38.73
N VAL A 814 -2.27 -17.98 39.49
CA VAL A 814 -3.58 -18.42 38.99
C VAL A 814 -4.04 -17.50 37.85
N ILE A 815 -3.90 -16.19 37.99
CA ILE A 815 -4.26 -15.22 36.94
C ILE A 815 -3.40 -15.42 35.69
N ILE A 816 -2.08 -15.66 35.84
CA ILE A 816 -1.21 -15.99 34.70
C ILE A 816 -1.68 -17.28 34.03
N ALA A 817 -2.02 -18.33 34.79
CA ALA A 817 -2.52 -19.60 34.23
C ALA A 817 -3.84 -19.42 33.46
N LEU A 818 -4.77 -18.60 33.98
CA LEU A 818 -5.99 -18.21 33.24
C LEU A 818 -5.63 -17.44 31.96
N GLY A 819 -4.66 -16.52 32.02
CA GLY A 819 -4.14 -15.81 30.86
C GLY A 819 -3.60 -16.74 29.77
N VAL A 820 -2.97 -17.86 30.14
CA VAL A 820 -2.48 -18.88 29.20
C VAL A 820 -3.63 -19.56 28.43
N ILE A 821 -4.81 -19.74 29.04
CA ILE A 821 -5.99 -20.26 28.34
C ILE A 821 -6.38 -19.31 27.21
N GLY A 822 -6.47 -18.01 27.50
CA GLY A 822 -6.73 -17.00 26.47
C GLY A 822 -5.64 -16.96 25.39
N TYR A 823 -4.37 -17.14 25.76
CA TYR A 823 -3.24 -17.24 24.81
C TYR A 823 -3.38 -18.43 23.84
N ILE A 824 -3.82 -19.60 24.32
CA ILE A 824 -4.07 -20.76 23.46
C ILE A 824 -5.24 -20.50 22.52
N LEU A 825 -6.34 -19.91 23.02
CA LEU A 825 -7.48 -19.54 22.17
C LEU A 825 -7.11 -18.53 21.08
N HIS A 826 -6.23 -17.57 21.40
CA HIS A 826 -5.70 -16.62 20.43
C HIS A 826 -4.87 -17.33 19.34
N PHE A 827 -4.00 -18.26 19.73
CA PHE A 827 -3.25 -19.07 18.77
C PHE A 827 -4.19 -19.87 17.85
N LEU A 828 -5.22 -20.52 18.41
CA LEU A 828 -6.22 -21.25 17.62
C LEU A 828 -6.99 -20.34 16.67
N GLY A 829 -7.29 -19.09 17.06
CA GLY A 829 -7.90 -18.10 16.19
C GLY A 829 -7.02 -17.72 14.99
N LEU A 830 -5.71 -17.59 15.19
CA LEU A 830 -4.74 -17.37 14.11
C LEU A 830 -4.65 -18.58 13.17
N VAL A 831 -4.62 -19.80 13.71
CA VAL A 831 -4.61 -21.04 12.91
C VAL A 831 -5.90 -21.19 12.10
N ALA A 832 -7.06 -20.91 12.70
CA ALA A 832 -8.34 -20.91 12.00
C ALA A 832 -8.34 -19.92 10.82
N ARG A 833 -7.81 -18.70 11.04
CA ARG A 833 -7.69 -17.69 9.99
C ARG A 833 -6.73 -18.10 8.88
N TRP A 834 -5.62 -18.76 9.20
CA TRP A 834 -4.73 -19.35 8.19
C TRP A 834 -5.48 -20.37 7.33
N TYR A 835 -6.20 -21.31 7.95
CA TYR A 835 -6.95 -22.34 7.23
C TYR A 835 -8.06 -21.76 6.31
N ILE A 836 -8.76 -20.72 6.77
CA ILE A 836 -9.81 -20.04 5.99
C ILE A 836 -9.24 -19.24 4.80
N SER A 837 -8.15 -18.52 5.01
CA SER A 837 -7.57 -17.65 3.98
C SER A 837 -6.72 -18.41 2.95
N GLY A 838 -6.20 -19.58 3.31
CA GLY A 838 -5.28 -20.34 2.46
C GLY A 838 -3.85 -19.80 2.47
N HIS A 839 -3.58 -18.76 3.25
CA HIS A 839 -2.25 -18.18 3.44
C HIS A 839 -2.01 -17.79 4.90
N ALA A 840 -0.76 -17.44 5.24
CA ALA A 840 -0.43 -17.10 6.61
C ALA A 840 -1.14 -15.79 7.06
N PRO A 841 -1.58 -15.70 8.33
CA PRO A 841 -2.45 -14.62 8.84
C PRO A 841 -1.63 -13.39 9.27
N TRP A 842 -0.90 -12.80 8.32
CA TRP A 842 -0.18 -11.53 8.47
C TRP A 842 -0.08 -10.79 7.13
N SER A 843 -1.09 -10.98 6.28
CA SER A 843 -1.17 -10.38 4.94
C SER A 843 -1.61 -8.92 4.97
N ASN A 844 -2.42 -8.54 5.97
CA ASN A 844 -2.98 -7.21 6.13
C ASN A 844 -2.68 -6.62 7.52
N GLY A 845 -2.97 -5.33 7.68
CA GLY A 845 -2.66 -4.60 8.92
C GLY A 845 -3.38 -5.14 10.15
N TYR A 846 -4.63 -5.62 10.01
CA TYR A 846 -5.39 -6.21 11.12
C TYR A 846 -4.71 -7.51 11.57
N GLU A 847 -4.47 -8.43 10.64
CA GLU A 847 -3.81 -9.71 10.86
C GLU A 847 -2.46 -9.58 11.55
N ALA A 848 -1.60 -8.69 11.04
CA ALA A 848 -0.29 -8.44 11.62
C ALA A 848 -0.38 -7.92 13.06
N ILE A 849 -1.33 -7.05 13.40
CA ILE A 849 -1.50 -6.57 14.79
C ILE A 849 -1.98 -7.68 15.74
N ILE A 850 -2.89 -8.54 15.30
CA ILE A 850 -3.31 -9.71 16.09
C ILE A 850 -2.10 -10.63 16.32
N PHE A 851 -1.28 -10.87 15.29
CA PHE A 851 -0.04 -11.64 15.43
C PHE A 851 0.99 -11.00 16.37
N ILE A 852 1.25 -9.69 16.27
CA ILE A 852 2.13 -8.94 17.20
C ILE A 852 1.65 -9.08 18.65
N SER A 853 0.34 -9.01 18.85
CA SER A 853 -0.29 -9.14 20.17
C SER A 853 0.01 -10.50 20.78
N TRP A 854 -0.09 -11.57 19.99
CA TRP A 854 0.26 -12.92 20.40
C TRP A 854 1.74 -13.03 20.77
N VAL A 855 2.64 -12.53 19.91
CA VAL A 855 4.10 -12.53 20.17
C VAL A 855 4.48 -11.72 21.41
N GLY A 856 3.81 -10.59 21.68
CA GLY A 856 4.02 -9.80 22.88
C GLY A 856 3.73 -10.57 24.18
N ILE A 857 2.65 -11.35 24.20
CA ILE A 857 2.34 -12.26 25.31
C ILE A 857 3.39 -13.37 25.39
N THR A 858 3.75 -13.99 24.26
CA THR A 858 4.80 -15.02 24.21
C THR A 858 6.11 -14.52 24.80
N ALA A 859 6.54 -13.31 24.42
CA ALA A 859 7.76 -12.70 24.93
C ALA A 859 7.71 -12.45 26.45
N GLY A 860 6.59 -11.94 26.95
CA GLY A 860 6.37 -11.73 28.39
C GLY A 860 6.38 -13.03 29.20
N LEU A 861 5.75 -14.09 28.67
CA LEU A 861 5.74 -15.41 29.32
C LEU A 861 7.10 -16.13 29.22
N LEU A 862 7.80 -16.04 28.08
CA LEU A 862 9.10 -16.68 27.86
C LEU A 862 10.19 -16.09 28.77
N LEU A 863 10.16 -14.78 28.99
CA LEU A 863 11.14 -14.07 29.83
C LEU A 863 10.73 -13.99 31.30
N TYR A 864 9.56 -14.51 31.68
CA TYR A 864 9.12 -14.61 33.06
C TYR A 864 9.86 -15.75 33.79
N ARG A 865 10.86 -15.40 34.61
CA ARG A 865 11.67 -16.38 35.35
C ARG A 865 11.73 -16.20 36.87
N ASN A 866 11.72 -14.98 37.40
CA ASN A 866 11.96 -14.75 38.83
C ASN A 866 10.70 -14.37 39.62
N SER A 867 9.52 -14.85 39.18
CA SER A 867 8.23 -14.56 39.82
C SER A 867 7.84 -13.06 39.85
N ASN A 868 8.50 -12.21 39.06
CA ASN A 868 8.13 -10.82 38.91
C ASN A 868 6.92 -10.68 37.98
N ALA A 869 5.74 -10.44 38.56
CA ALA A 869 4.47 -10.35 37.86
C ALA A 869 4.41 -9.21 36.82
N LEU A 870 5.27 -8.19 36.95
CA LEU A 870 5.30 -7.04 36.03
C LEU A 870 5.74 -7.43 34.61
N ILE A 871 6.50 -8.51 34.44
CA ILE A 871 6.96 -8.99 33.13
C ILE A 871 5.80 -9.61 32.31
N PRO A 872 5.06 -10.63 32.82
CA PRO A 872 3.89 -11.14 32.11
C PRO A 872 2.78 -10.09 32.03
N ALA A 873 2.63 -9.22 33.03
CA ALA A 873 1.72 -8.06 32.92
C ALA A 873 2.05 -7.19 31.71
N ALA A 874 3.34 -6.86 31.50
CA ALA A 874 3.77 -6.10 30.34
C ALA A 874 3.44 -6.81 29.02
N GLY A 875 3.64 -8.14 28.94
CA GLY A 875 3.26 -8.93 27.75
C GLY A 875 1.77 -8.89 27.44
N PHE A 876 0.90 -9.05 28.43
CA PHE A 876 -0.55 -8.89 28.24
C PHE A 876 -0.93 -7.45 27.87
N MET A 877 -0.27 -6.44 28.45
CA MET A 877 -0.50 -5.03 28.10
C MET A 877 -0.10 -4.71 26.64
N VAL A 878 0.91 -5.38 26.08
CA VAL A 878 1.20 -5.30 24.64
C VAL A 878 -0.02 -5.73 23.84
N ALA A 879 -0.61 -6.89 24.15
CA ALA A 879 -1.81 -7.36 23.45
C ALA A 879 -3.00 -6.41 23.62
N VAL A 880 -3.20 -5.83 24.81
CA VAL A 880 -4.28 -4.85 25.06
C VAL A 880 -4.13 -3.62 24.17
N ILE A 881 -2.93 -3.05 24.10
CA ILE A 881 -2.66 -1.84 23.30
C ILE A 881 -2.81 -2.16 21.80
N MET A 882 -2.22 -3.27 21.35
CA MET A 882 -2.23 -3.67 19.95
C MET A 882 -3.64 -4.06 19.48
N MET A 883 -4.31 -4.99 20.17
CA MET A 883 -5.68 -5.36 19.82
C MET A 883 -6.68 -4.21 20.02
N GLY A 884 -6.44 -3.33 20.99
CA GLY A 884 -7.23 -2.12 21.21
C GLY A 884 -7.12 -1.14 20.03
N PHE A 885 -5.96 -1.07 19.38
CA PHE A 885 -5.80 -0.35 18.12
C PHE A 885 -6.59 -1.01 16.98
N ALA A 886 -6.49 -2.34 16.83
CA ALA A 886 -7.20 -3.07 15.78
C ALA A 886 -8.73 -2.93 15.85
N HIS A 887 -9.31 -2.85 17.06
CA HIS A 887 -10.76 -2.78 17.28
C HIS A 887 -11.26 -1.39 17.74
N GLY A 888 -10.37 -0.40 17.87
CA GLY A 888 -10.68 0.94 18.39
C GLY A 888 -11.25 1.90 17.34
N GLY A 889 -11.22 3.21 17.62
CA GLY A 889 -11.80 4.25 16.76
C GLY A 889 -11.21 4.40 15.35
N SER A 890 -10.17 3.63 15.01
CA SER A 890 -9.58 3.52 13.67
C SER A 890 -9.68 2.10 13.09
N ALA A 891 -10.66 1.30 13.56
CA ALA A 891 -10.80 -0.13 13.34
C ALA A 891 -10.26 -0.56 11.97
N LEU A 892 -9.19 -1.37 12.01
CA LEU A 892 -8.62 -1.94 10.81
C LEU A 892 -9.59 -2.95 10.22
N ASP A 893 -9.66 -3.03 8.89
CA ASP A 893 -10.57 -3.94 8.22
C ASP A 893 -10.20 -5.40 8.56
N PRO A 894 -11.08 -6.16 9.25
CA PRO A 894 -10.82 -7.56 9.55
C PRO A 894 -11.02 -8.48 8.34
N GLN A 895 -11.47 -7.96 7.19
CA GLN A 895 -11.75 -8.72 5.97
C GLN A 895 -10.52 -9.55 5.52
N ILE A 896 -10.80 -10.74 4.99
CA ILE A 896 -9.80 -11.63 4.39
C ILE A 896 -9.82 -11.39 2.89
N THR A 897 -8.72 -10.86 2.35
CA THR A 897 -8.57 -10.56 0.93
C THR A 897 -7.61 -11.55 0.25
N PRO A 898 -7.75 -11.80 -1.07
CA PRO A 898 -6.74 -12.55 -1.81
C PRO A 898 -5.37 -11.85 -1.79
N LEU A 899 -4.29 -12.63 -1.83
CA LEU A 899 -2.94 -12.09 -1.91
C LEU A 899 -2.66 -11.50 -3.29
N VAL A 900 -2.10 -10.31 -3.39
CA VAL A 900 -1.57 -9.83 -4.68
C VAL A 900 -0.44 -10.78 -5.18
N PRO A 901 -0.25 -10.95 -6.50
CA PRO A 901 0.62 -11.99 -7.06
C PRO A 901 2.04 -12.02 -6.49
N VAL A 902 2.64 -10.84 -6.30
CA VAL A 902 4.00 -10.68 -5.75
C VAL A 902 4.14 -11.23 -4.32
N LEU A 903 3.04 -11.26 -3.54
CA LEU A 903 3.04 -11.78 -2.17
C LEU A 903 2.96 -13.31 -2.09
N LYS A 904 2.69 -14.00 -3.21
CA LYS A 904 2.68 -15.48 -3.28
C LYS A 904 4.11 -16.04 -3.33
N SER A 905 4.90 -15.80 -2.28
CA SER A 905 6.28 -16.28 -2.15
C SER A 905 6.53 -16.92 -0.79
N TYR A 906 7.32 -18.00 -0.79
CA TYR A 906 7.79 -18.64 0.44
C TYR A 906 8.60 -17.67 1.32
N TRP A 907 9.47 -16.87 0.71
CA TRP A 907 10.33 -15.93 1.44
C TRP A 907 9.54 -14.86 2.17
N LEU A 908 8.45 -14.37 1.57
CA LEU A 908 7.60 -13.37 2.20
C LEU A 908 7.00 -13.89 3.50
N ILE A 909 6.50 -15.13 3.51
CA ILE A 909 5.88 -15.75 4.70
C ILE A 909 6.86 -15.72 5.87
N VAL A 910 8.11 -16.13 5.62
CA VAL A 910 9.16 -16.18 6.66
C VAL A 910 9.64 -14.78 7.03
N HIS A 911 9.89 -13.93 6.05
CA HIS A 911 10.34 -12.55 6.23
C HIS A 911 9.36 -11.74 7.12
N VAL A 912 8.09 -11.69 6.72
CA VAL A 912 7.06 -10.90 7.40
C VAL A 912 6.81 -11.45 8.80
N ALA A 913 6.80 -12.77 9.00
CA ALA A 913 6.66 -13.36 10.32
C ALA A 913 7.79 -12.96 11.28
N ILE A 914 9.04 -13.06 10.83
CA ILE A 914 10.22 -12.75 11.66
C ILE A 914 10.29 -11.25 11.97
N ILE A 915 10.10 -10.39 10.97
CA ILE A 915 10.18 -8.94 11.18
C ILE A 915 9.04 -8.46 12.09
N THR A 916 7.82 -8.94 11.88
CA THR A 916 6.66 -8.58 12.69
C THR A 916 6.77 -9.10 14.13
N SER A 917 7.37 -10.28 14.32
CA SER A 917 7.66 -10.83 15.65
C SER A 917 8.57 -9.91 16.47
N SER A 918 9.51 -9.20 15.82
CA SER A 918 10.38 -8.26 16.53
C SER A 918 9.61 -7.16 17.26
N TYR A 919 8.45 -6.75 16.74
CA TYR A 919 7.66 -5.65 17.28
C TYR A 919 7.06 -6.03 18.63
N GLY A 920 6.70 -7.31 18.82
CA GLY A 920 6.22 -7.82 20.11
C GLY A 920 7.29 -7.71 21.20
N PHE A 921 8.55 -8.05 20.89
CA PHE A 921 9.68 -7.90 21.82
C PHE A 921 10.02 -6.43 22.12
N PHE A 922 9.99 -5.58 21.11
CA PHE A 922 10.19 -4.13 21.30
C PHE A 922 9.08 -3.48 22.12
N ALA A 923 7.83 -3.85 21.86
CA ALA A 923 6.68 -3.38 22.63
C ALA A 923 6.76 -3.85 24.09
N LEU A 924 7.16 -5.11 24.35
CA LEU A 924 7.39 -5.61 25.70
C LEU A 924 8.41 -4.73 26.44
N SER A 925 9.56 -4.45 25.81
CA SER A 925 10.60 -3.60 26.40
C SER A 925 10.14 -2.17 26.64
N MET A 926 9.31 -1.61 25.76
CA MET A 926 8.70 -0.28 25.92
C MET A 926 7.77 -0.24 27.15
N ILE A 927 6.91 -1.24 27.32
CA ILE A 927 6.00 -1.31 28.49
C ILE A 927 6.78 -1.53 29.78
N ILE A 928 7.81 -2.39 29.77
CA ILE A 928 8.72 -2.55 30.92
C ILE A 928 9.42 -1.22 31.25
N ALA A 929 9.83 -0.45 30.24
CA ALA A 929 10.41 0.87 30.45
C ALA A 929 9.42 1.83 31.10
N VAL A 930 8.16 1.89 30.63
CA VAL A 930 7.10 2.71 31.25
C VAL A 930 6.87 2.29 32.70
N ILE A 931 6.73 0.98 32.98
CA ILE A 931 6.59 0.44 34.35
C ILE A 931 7.76 0.87 35.24
N SER A 932 8.98 0.80 34.72
CA SER A 932 10.20 1.19 35.45
C SER A 932 10.25 2.70 35.74
N LEU A 933 9.82 3.54 34.78
CA LEU A 933 9.73 4.99 34.96
C LEU A 933 8.66 5.38 35.98
N VAL A 934 7.50 4.74 35.94
CA VAL A 934 6.45 4.90 36.95
C VAL A 934 6.95 4.48 38.33
N PHE A 935 7.70 3.37 38.43
CA PHE A 935 8.31 2.94 39.69
C PHE A 935 9.20 4.02 40.32
N TYR A 936 10.06 4.69 39.54
CA TYR A 936 10.88 5.79 40.06
C TYR A 936 10.03 6.93 40.64
N ILE A 937 8.85 7.21 40.06
CA ILE A 937 7.98 8.31 40.51
C ILE A 937 7.31 7.99 41.85
N ILE A 938 6.80 6.76 41.99
CA ILE A 938 6.03 6.33 43.17
C ILE A 938 6.92 5.83 44.32
N SER A 939 8.17 5.44 44.03
CA SER A 939 9.07 4.88 45.04
C SER A 939 9.62 5.95 45.99
N GLY A 940 9.60 5.68 47.30
CA GLY A 940 10.35 6.43 48.31
C GLY A 940 11.81 5.94 48.43
N LYS A 941 12.68 6.70 49.13
CA LYS A 941 14.11 6.36 49.28
C LYS A 941 14.37 4.94 49.81
N GLY A 942 13.61 4.50 50.82
CA GLY A 942 13.76 3.15 51.40
C GLY A 942 13.41 2.03 50.40
N MET A 943 12.27 2.16 49.71
CA MET A 943 11.82 1.22 48.68
C MET A 943 12.76 1.17 47.49
N TYR A 944 13.23 2.34 47.05
CA TYR A 944 14.22 2.43 45.99
C TYR A 944 15.49 1.67 46.34
N LYS A 945 16.03 1.85 47.55
CA LYS A 945 17.24 1.12 47.98
C LYS A 945 17.03 -0.40 47.99
N LEU A 946 15.83 -0.89 48.33
CA LEU A 946 15.50 -2.32 48.34
C LEU A 946 15.36 -2.91 46.93
N HIS A 947 14.67 -2.21 46.04
CA HIS A 947 14.28 -2.75 44.72
C HIS A 947 15.17 -2.31 43.56
N HIS A 948 16.06 -1.33 43.78
CA HIS A 948 16.97 -0.85 42.75
C HIS A 948 17.80 -2.00 42.16
N ASP A 949 18.42 -2.82 43.01
CA ASP A 949 19.32 -3.91 42.58
C ASP A 949 18.68 -5.30 42.49
N THR A 950 17.36 -5.38 42.71
CA THR A 950 16.58 -6.61 42.52
C THR A 950 15.59 -6.41 41.37
N THR A 951 14.40 -5.88 41.64
CA THR A 951 13.31 -5.73 40.65
C THR A 951 13.70 -4.85 39.47
N LEU A 952 14.24 -3.66 39.71
CA LEU A 952 14.55 -2.71 38.64
C LEU A 952 15.74 -3.17 37.79
N LYS A 953 16.68 -3.88 38.42
CA LYS A 953 17.77 -4.57 37.72
C LYS A 953 17.23 -5.70 36.86
N GLU A 954 16.29 -6.49 37.36
CA GLU A 954 15.64 -7.56 36.60
C GLU A 954 14.87 -7.00 35.40
N LEU A 955 14.05 -5.97 35.59
CA LEU A 955 13.33 -5.30 34.50
C LEU A 955 14.28 -4.75 33.44
N ALA A 956 15.41 -4.16 33.84
CA ALA A 956 16.44 -3.72 32.91
C ALA A 956 17.08 -4.89 32.14
N ILE A 957 17.40 -6.00 32.82
CA ILE A 957 17.97 -7.22 32.20
C ILE A 957 16.98 -7.80 31.17
N VAL A 958 15.71 -7.96 31.55
CA VAL A 958 14.66 -8.52 30.70
C VAL A 958 14.40 -7.61 29.50
N SER A 959 14.33 -6.29 29.73
CA SER A 959 14.20 -5.30 28.67
C SER A 959 15.37 -5.37 27.68
N GLU A 960 16.61 -5.48 28.17
CA GLU A 960 17.80 -5.61 27.32
C GLU A 960 17.84 -6.94 26.55
N MET A 961 17.45 -8.05 27.18
CA MET A 961 17.32 -9.36 26.50
C MET A 961 16.25 -9.30 25.41
N SER A 962 15.07 -8.74 25.72
CA SER A 962 13.97 -8.59 24.78
C SER A 962 14.35 -7.68 23.60
N LEU A 963 15.01 -6.53 23.85
CA LEU A 963 15.55 -5.67 22.79
C LEU A 963 16.59 -6.39 21.92
N THR A 964 17.43 -7.25 22.50
CA THR A 964 18.42 -8.01 21.74
C THR A 964 17.77 -9.06 20.83
N ILE A 965 16.74 -9.76 21.32
CA ILE A 965 15.95 -10.72 20.52
C ILE A 965 15.17 -9.99 19.42
N GLY A 966 14.52 -8.88 19.77
CA GLY A 966 13.82 -8.03 18.81
C GLY A 966 14.77 -7.49 17.74
N LEU A 967 15.93 -6.97 18.12
CA LEU A 967 16.93 -6.48 17.17
C LEU A 967 17.42 -7.61 16.25
N PHE A 968 17.65 -8.81 16.76
CA PHE A 968 17.97 -9.96 15.92
C PHE A 968 16.87 -10.26 14.90
N ALA A 969 15.62 -10.38 15.36
CA ALA A 969 14.48 -10.66 14.49
C ALA A 969 14.28 -9.54 13.44
N LEU A 970 14.39 -8.27 13.84
CA LEU A 970 14.29 -7.13 12.91
C LEU A 970 15.41 -7.16 11.86
N THR A 971 16.66 -7.38 12.30
CA THR A 971 17.82 -7.32 11.40
C THR A 971 17.81 -8.51 10.43
N VAL A 972 17.60 -9.73 10.92
CA VAL A 972 17.46 -10.93 10.08
C VAL A 972 16.25 -10.82 9.16
N GLY A 973 15.11 -10.36 9.69
CA GLY A 973 13.91 -10.08 8.92
C GLY A 973 14.23 -9.15 7.75
N ASN A 974 14.83 -7.99 8.00
CA ASN A 974 15.20 -7.03 6.95
C ASN A 974 16.03 -7.66 5.82
N PHE A 975 16.97 -8.56 6.13
CA PHE A 975 17.77 -9.25 5.10
C PHE A 975 17.01 -10.34 4.35
N LEU A 976 16.18 -11.12 5.03
CA LEU A 976 15.29 -12.07 4.36
C LEU A 976 14.34 -11.32 3.41
N GLY A 977 13.97 -10.08 3.76
CA GLY A 977 13.23 -9.16 2.90
C GLY A 977 14.02 -8.78 1.66
N GLY A 978 15.31 -8.48 1.80
CA GLY A 978 16.21 -8.25 0.66
C GLY A 978 16.35 -9.47 -0.26
N ILE A 979 16.36 -10.69 0.29
CA ILE A 979 16.35 -11.92 -0.52
C ILE A 979 15.05 -12.04 -1.32
N TRP A 980 13.91 -11.82 -0.65
CA TRP A 980 12.61 -11.79 -1.32
C TRP A 980 12.53 -10.71 -2.39
N ALA A 981 12.96 -9.47 -2.09
CA ALA A 981 13.01 -8.37 -3.05
C ALA A 981 13.88 -8.71 -4.27
N ASN A 982 14.99 -9.42 -4.05
CA ASN A 982 15.86 -9.88 -5.12
C ASN A 982 15.26 -11.01 -5.98
N GLU A 983 14.29 -11.75 -5.47
CA GLU A 983 13.54 -12.78 -6.19
C GLU A 983 12.30 -12.19 -6.87
N SER A 984 11.66 -11.18 -6.28
CA SER A 984 10.43 -10.57 -6.78
C SER A 984 10.67 -9.37 -7.72
N TRP A 985 11.65 -8.52 -7.43
CA TRP A 985 11.96 -7.28 -8.17
C TRP A 985 13.37 -7.24 -8.73
N GLY A 986 14.19 -8.23 -8.39
CA GLY A 986 15.50 -8.39 -8.98
C GLY A 986 16.64 -7.56 -8.45
N ARG A 987 16.37 -6.81 -7.40
CA ARG A 987 17.35 -6.09 -6.60
C ARG A 987 17.10 -6.39 -5.14
N TYR A 988 18.18 -6.51 -4.38
CA TYR A 988 18.08 -6.83 -2.96
C TYR A 988 17.86 -5.60 -2.07
N TRP A 989 18.01 -4.39 -2.60
CA TRP A 989 17.83 -3.12 -1.89
C TRP A 989 17.42 -2.01 -2.86
N SER A 990 16.47 -1.16 -2.46
CA SER A 990 15.92 -0.11 -3.34
C SER A 990 15.76 1.27 -2.68
N TRP A 991 16.25 1.46 -1.45
CA TRP A 991 16.02 2.66 -0.62
C TRP A 991 14.53 2.99 -0.41
N ASP A 992 13.64 2.03 -0.68
CA ASP A 992 12.20 2.17 -0.45
C ASP A 992 11.94 2.64 0.99
N PRO A 993 10.95 3.53 1.22
CA PRO A 993 10.68 4.03 2.56
C PRO A 993 10.49 2.95 3.63
N LYS A 994 9.91 1.77 3.33
CA LYS A 994 9.78 0.71 4.35
C LYS A 994 11.13 0.04 4.65
N GLU A 995 11.92 -0.27 3.63
CA GLU A 995 13.27 -0.81 3.79
C GLU A 995 14.15 0.16 4.59
N THR A 996 14.10 1.45 4.23
CA THR A 996 14.85 2.52 4.87
C THR A 996 14.45 2.71 6.33
N TRP A 997 13.15 2.74 6.65
CA TRP A 997 12.69 2.87 8.04
C TRP A 997 12.96 1.62 8.89
N ALA A 998 12.91 0.41 8.30
CA ALA A 998 13.35 -0.81 8.99
C ALA A 998 14.83 -0.72 9.36
N PHE A 999 15.69 -0.22 8.46
CA PHE A 999 17.11 0.00 8.75
C PHE A 999 17.36 1.12 9.76
N ILE A 1000 16.59 2.21 9.72
CA ILE A 1000 16.60 3.24 10.77
C ILE A 1000 16.26 2.63 12.14
N SER A 1001 15.22 1.79 12.23
CA SER A 1001 14.86 1.10 13.47
C SER A 1001 15.99 0.21 13.98
N ILE A 1002 16.66 -0.55 13.11
CA ILE A 1002 17.85 -1.34 13.48
C ILE A 1002 18.91 -0.44 14.14
N MET A 1003 19.19 0.72 13.54
CA MET A 1003 20.18 1.65 14.07
C MET A 1003 19.78 2.30 15.39
N VAL A 1004 18.51 2.69 15.53
CA VAL A 1004 17.98 3.28 16.78
C VAL A 1004 18.09 2.28 17.92
N TYR A 1005 17.64 1.03 17.71
CA TYR A 1005 17.73 -0.01 18.74
C TYR A 1005 19.18 -0.46 19.00
N ALA A 1006 20.03 -0.49 17.97
CA ALA A 1006 21.45 -0.69 18.15
C ALA A 1006 22.07 0.41 19.02
N PHE A 1007 21.75 1.68 18.78
CA PHE A 1007 22.19 2.80 19.62
C PHE A 1007 21.76 2.60 21.09
N VAL A 1008 20.49 2.28 21.34
CA VAL A 1008 19.96 2.04 22.71
C VAL A 1008 20.74 0.94 23.43
N LEU A 1009 21.00 -0.20 22.77
CA LEU A 1009 21.80 -1.29 23.36
C LEU A 1009 23.27 -0.89 23.58
N HIS A 1010 23.81 0.04 22.80
CA HIS A 1010 25.19 0.52 22.92
C HIS A 1010 25.35 1.68 23.91
N MET A 1011 24.28 2.33 24.38
CA MET A 1011 24.34 3.40 25.39
C MET A 1011 25.11 2.97 26.65
N ARG A 1012 25.08 1.68 27.02
CA ARG A 1012 25.86 1.11 28.13
C ARG A 1012 27.37 1.32 28.00
N LEU A 1013 27.88 1.50 26.78
CA LEU A 1013 29.30 1.73 26.52
C LEU A 1013 29.66 3.23 26.54
N VAL A 1014 28.69 4.12 26.31
CA VAL A 1014 28.89 5.57 26.22
C VAL A 1014 28.94 6.20 27.62
N PRO A 1015 30.03 6.87 28.00
CA PRO A 1015 30.10 7.57 29.30
C PRO A 1015 29.00 8.63 29.40
N GLY A 1016 28.24 8.62 30.50
CA GLY A 1016 27.11 9.54 30.74
C GLY A 1016 25.73 8.96 30.43
N LEU A 1017 25.64 7.94 29.57
CA LEU A 1017 24.36 7.32 29.15
C LEU A 1017 24.12 5.92 29.77
N ARG A 1018 24.96 5.51 30.73
CA ARG A 1018 24.98 4.13 31.27
C ARG A 1018 23.92 3.84 32.33
N SER A 1019 23.14 4.83 32.76
CA SER A 1019 22.17 4.63 33.86
C SER A 1019 20.96 3.82 33.38
N ARG A 1020 20.39 2.99 34.28
CA ARG A 1020 19.16 2.22 34.00
C ARG A 1020 17.99 3.15 33.63
N TRP A 1021 17.92 4.33 34.25
CA TRP A 1021 16.94 5.36 33.92
C TRP A 1021 17.10 5.84 32.47
N ALA A 1022 18.32 6.21 32.04
CA ALA A 1022 18.57 6.68 30.68
C ALA A 1022 18.27 5.59 29.64
N PHE A 1023 18.61 4.34 29.94
CA PHE A 1023 18.27 3.18 29.09
C PHE A 1023 16.76 3.02 28.92
N HIS A 1024 15.96 3.09 29.99
CA HIS A 1024 14.51 2.97 29.90
C HIS A 1024 13.85 4.15 29.17
N VAL A 1025 14.32 5.38 29.39
CA VAL A 1025 13.85 6.54 28.60
C VAL A 1025 14.14 6.34 27.12
N ALA A 1026 15.37 5.95 26.76
CA ALA A 1026 15.73 5.72 25.37
C ALA A 1026 14.95 4.55 24.74
N THR A 1027 14.73 3.47 25.50
CA THR A 1027 13.91 2.31 25.09
C THR A 1027 12.47 2.71 24.79
N MET A 1028 11.88 3.57 25.63
CA MET A 1028 10.52 4.07 25.45
C MET A 1028 10.41 4.90 24.16
N PHE A 1029 11.34 5.83 23.92
CA PHE A 1029 11.34 6.64 22.69
C PHE A 1029 11.76 5.88 21.43
N ALA A 1030 12.60 4.85 21.55
CA ALA A 1030 13.00 4.02 20.40
C ALA A 1030 11.80 3.36 19.72
N PHE A 1031 10.75 3.06 20.49
CA PHE A 1031 9.49 2.51 19.97
C PHE A 1031 8.78 3.45 18.98
N CYS A 1032 9.02 4.76 19.02
CA CYS A 1032 8.50 5.69 18.02
C CYS A 1032 9.03 5.39 16.61
N SER A 1033 10.29 4.92 16.49
CA SER A 1033 10.81 4.48 15.20
C SER A 1033 10.01 3.29 14.65
N MET A 1034 9.56 2.39 15.54
CA MET A 1034 8.77 1.23 15.16
C MET A 1034 7.36 1.63 14.69
N VAL A 1035 6.72 2.55 15.41
CA VAL A 1035 5.43 3.13 15.01
C VAL A 1035 5.54 3.83 13.65
N MET A 1036 6.64 4.54 13.39
CA MET A 1036 6.88 5.17 12.09
C MET A 1036 7.08 4.13 10.98
N THR A 1037 7.90 3.09 11.19
CA THR A 1037 8.12 2.05 10.18
C THR A 1037 6.83 1.31 9.80
N TYR A 1038 5.97 0.99 10.79
CA TYR A 1038 4.74 0.24 10.53
C TYR A 1038 3.55 1.12 10.11
N PHE A 1039 3.27 2.21 10.81
CA PHE A 1039 2.12 3.08 10.50
C PHE A 1039 2.54 4.29 9.67
N GLY A 1040 3.62 4.95 10.06
CA GLY A 1040 4.16 6.12 9.37
C GLY A 1040 4.33 5.88 7.88
N VAL A 1041 5.08 4.83 7.51
CA VAL A 1041 5.34 4.54 6.09
C VAL A 1041 4.08 4.13 5.34
N ASN A 1042 3.19 3.34 5.95
CA ASN A 1042 1.99 2.84 5.27
C ASN A 1042 0.96 3.92 4.95
N TYR A 1043 0.85 4.95 5.79
CA TYR A 1043 -0.18 5.99 5.64
C TYR A 1043 0.39 7.33 5.17
N TYR A 1044 1.65 7.65 5.43
CA TYR A 1044 2.22 8.99 5.15
C TYR A 1044 3.29 9.01 4.08
N LEU A 1045 3.84 7.86 3.70
CA LEU A 1045 4.87 7.75 2.67
C LEU A 1045 4.37 6.81 1.56
N SER A 1046 4.99 6.89 0.39
CA SER A 1046 4.66 6.04 -0.76
C SER A 1046 5.87 5.18 -1.13
N GLY A 1047 5.64 3.92 -1.49
CA GLY A 1047 6.72 2.99 -1.83
C GLY A 1047 6.22 1.69 -2.48
N LEU A 1048 7.16 0.83 -2.88
CA LEU A 1048 6.90 -0.49 -3.49
C LEU A 1048 6.16 -1.44 -2.55
N HIS A 1049 6.15 -1.14 -1.25
CA HIS A 1049 5.44 -1.91 -0.24
C HIS A 1049 4.03 -1.38 0.08
N SER A 1050 3.49 -0.43 -0.69
CA SER A 1050 2.19 0.20 -0.46
C SER A 1050 0.97 -0.70 -0.78
N TYR A 1051 1.12 -2.03 -0.75
CA TYR A 1051 0.02 -3.00 -0.97
C TYR A 1051 -1.13 -2.87 0.05
N ALA A 1052 -0.86 -2.28 1.21
CA ALA A 1052 -1.84 -2.01 2.27
C ALA A 1052 -1.98 -0.49 2.56
N ALA A 1053 -1.57 0.36 1.61
CA ALA A 1053 -1.63 1.81 1.81
C ALA A 1053 -3.09 2.29 1.85
N GLY A 1054 -3.48 2.87 2.98
CA GLY A 1054 -4.67 3.71 3.08
C GLY A 1054 -4.32 5.15 2.73
N ASP A 1055 -5.33 5.97 2.45
CA ASP A 1055 -5.09 7.38 2.19
C ASP A 1055 -4.47 8.09 3.42
N PRO A 1056 -3.57 9.06 3.22
CA PRO A 1056 -2.93 9.78 4.33
C PRO A 1056 -3.95 10.49 5.20
N VAL A 1057 -4.20 9.95 6.40
CA VAL A 1057 -5.04 10.58 7.42
C VAL A 1057 -4.17 11.56 8.20
N PRO A 1058 -4.63 12.77 8.62
CA PRO A 1058 -3.79 13.63 9.46
C PRO A 1058 -3.33 12.88 10.71
N VAL A 1059 -2.13 13.21 11.21
CA VAL A 1059 -1.53 12.54 12.38
C VAL A 1059 -2.55 12.49 13.51
N PRO A 1060 -2.95 11.28 13.98
CA PRO A 1060 -3.99 11.16 14.98
C PRO A 1060 -3.64 11.86 16.29
N ALA A 1061 -4.64 12.41 16.97
CA ALA A 1061 -4.47 13.09 18.27
C ALA A 1061 -3.75 12.24 19.32
N TRP A 1062 -3.98 10.92 19.31
CA TRP A 1062 -3.33 9.99 20.25
C TRP A 1062 -1.81 9.95 20.10
N VAL A 1063 -1.25 10.25 18.92
CA VAL A 1063 0.20 10.33 18.70
C VAL A 1063 0.77 11.51 19.50
N TYR A 1064 0.16 12.69 19.39
CA TYR A 1064 0.58 13.88 20.14
C TYR A 1064 0.41 13.70 21.65
N ILE A 1065 -0.70 13.09 22.08
CA ILE A 1065 -0.94 12.75 23.50
C ILE A 1065 0.11 11.75 23.99
N GLY A 1066 0.42 10.72 23.20
CA GLY A 1066 1.44 9.72 23.51
C GLY A 1066 2.82 10.34 23.71
N ILE A 1067 3.30 11.14 22.74
CA ILE A 1067 4.59 11.82 22.83
C ILE A 1067 4.65 12.78 24.03
N SER A 1068 3.58 13.55 24.25
CA SER A 1068 3.49 14.47 25.40
C SER A 1068 3.55 13.71 26.73
N THR A 1069 2.84 12.58 26.83
CA THR A 1069 2.85 11.71 28.01
C THR A 1069 4.25 11.11 28.25
N MET A 1070 4.93 10.65 27.19
CA MET A 1070 6.30 10.13 27.26
C MET A 1070 7.29 11.20 27.75
N LEU A 1071 7.16 12.44 27.26
CA LEU A 1071 7.98 13.57 27.71
C LEU A 1071 7.73 13.89 29.18
N LEU A 1072 6.46 14.03 29.58
CA LEU A 1072 6.09 14.29 30.97
C LEU A 1072 6.57 13.18 31.91
N LEU A 1073 6.41 11.92 31.52
CA LEU A 1073 6.89 10.76 32.29
C LEU A 1073 8.41 10.77 32.44
N SER A 1074 9.14 11.13 31.39
CA SER A 1074 10.61 11.24 31.42
C SER A 1074 11.06 12.36 32.35
N ILE A 1075 10.44 13.54 32.27
CA ILE A 1075 10.77 14.70 33.12
C ILE A 1075 10.43 14.39 34.59
N ALA A 1076 9.23 13.90 34.88
CA ALA A 1076 8.80 13.58 36.24
C ALA A 1076 9.68 12.50 36.89
N SER A 1077 9.98 11.43 36.15
CA SER A 1077 10.86 10.36 36.64
C SER A 1077 12.31 10.83 36.81
N TYR A 1078 12.81 11.77 36.00
CA TYR A 1078 14.17 12.32 36.15
C TYR A 1078 14.37 13.02 37.49
N PHE A 1079 13.46 13.93 37.87
CA PHE A 1079 13.56 14.65 39.13
C PHE A 1079 13.50 13.71 40.33
N LYS A 1080 12.62 12.72 40.29
CA LYS A 1080 12.54 11.68 41.32
C LYS A 1080 13.79 10.81 41.37
N PHE A 1081 14.29 10.34 40.22
CA PHE A 1081 15.54 9.60 40.12
C PHE A 1081 16.73 10.35 40.73
N LYS A 1082 16.87 11.66 40.44
CA LYS A 1082 17.91 12.50 41.02
C LYS A 1082 17.76 12.63 42.53
N SER A 1083 16.52 12.81 43.03
CA SER A 1083 16.22 12.88 44.46
C SER A 1083 16.49 11.57 45.19
N LEU A 1084 16.23 10.41 44.55
CA LEU A 1084 16.44 9.08 45.10
C LEU A 1084 17.93 8.71 45.18
N ASN A 1085 18.75 9.21 44.25
CA ASN A 1085 20.20 9.00 44.24
C ASN A 1085 21.00 10.06 45.02
N LYS A 1086 20.35 11.13 45.50
CA LYS A 1086 21.00 12.13 46.35
C LYS A 1086 21.27 11.48 47.72
N LYS A 1087 22.56 11.32 48.04
CA LYS A 1087 23.06 10.73 49.28
C LYS A 1087 22.37 11.32 50.51
#